data_AF-A0A421J962-F1
#
_entry.id   AF-A0A421J962-F1
#
_cell.length_a   1.000
_cell.length_b   1.000
_cell.length_c   1.000
_cell.angle_alpha   90.00
_cell.angle_beta   90.00
_cell.angle_gamma   90.00
#
_symmetry.space_group_name_H-M   'P 1'
#
loop_
_entity.id
_entity.type
_entity.pdbx_description
1 polymer ?
#
loop_
_entity_poly.entity_id
_entity_poly.type
_entity_poly.pdbx_seq_one_letter_code
_entity_poly.pdbx_strand_id
1 'polypeptide(L)'
;MGDKIILHWLNQSRSQRILWLLEELNLDYELKIYKRDKGHRAPPELEKVHPLGKSPVLEVIRDGKSSVIAETGHIIEYLIKNYDASKKLVPATEEEKEQVDYFLHYCEGTLQPYLVGLLVHGMAVNMAPFPVKFLVRMIMNEINKAYYKSGLMQNLKFLDDYLAKNKSKYFVGDKLTGADIIFEFPLIENLADNKRIKEFAGDDFDIRKSFPNICEWADRMLQEPKLIKANEKAAKFPNRSFKGSRASSVVWLLEELGVEYEVKYVRVQRMFTAPKELKAIHRLGKVPIVTIAKENGEVITLAESGHICSYFLRHYDTKKKLLPHVKNAEEKVDYFLHYLEGTLMTSVIGLVVAYSTIRRHKHLRDDFQNMIGIYFLPELHNNLQYLTEELKKSTGPYFLGDALSAVDIYLSYPFSGLLGPTYGLFTGSDKKLEDDYPELNESRAHRVIWLMEVLDLEYEVKVYLRHPQTWRGPPELFKAHPLGKAPVLEVIFGDGSPPLKLAETGLIFQYLLNNYDHENLLTPTDPREKLKVDYYLHYAEGTLQGLLITLLINSVAKKIAPFGFQTLAKLVTRGLNNGYYLHEWYLSVDFLESELKKNGTGYFVGDRLTAADIMLSFPVYENIFDNPGGIKECVGISEDLYKLYPYLGGWCCRIRDDPVYVKIGAMMDEKVEQYKQQKGRRRSK
;
A
#
# COMPACT_ATOMS: atom_id res chain seq x y z
N MET A 1 -3.72 27.80 -26.07
CA MET A 1 -4.02 27.74 -24.62
C MET A 1 -3.00 26.80 -24.00
N GLY A 2 -2.49 27.09 -22.79
CA GLY A 2 -1.64 26.13 -22.09
C GLY A 2 -2.41 24.86 -21.75
N ASP A 3 -1.71 23.73 -21.60
CA ASP A 3 -2.34 22.48 -21.16
C ASP A 3 -2.99 22.67 -19.79
N LYS A 4 -4.20 22.15 -19.59
CA LYS A 4 -4.80 22.06 -18.26
C LYS A 4 -4.42 20.72 -17.64
N ILE A 5 -3.77 20.75 -16.49
CA ILE A 5 -3.34 19.58 -15.73
C ILE A 5 -4.23 19.41 -14.50
N ILE A 6 -4.78 18.22 -14.29
CA ILE A 6 -5.56 17.88 -13.09
C ILE A 6 -4.91 16.67 -12.43
N LEU A 7 -4.52 16.81 -11.16
CA LEU A 7 -4.08 15.70 -10.33
C LEU A 7 -5.27 15.18 -9.52
N HIS A 8 -5.69 13.94 -9.79
CA HIS A 8 -6.65 13.22 -8.97
C HIS A 8 -5.94 12.61 -7.76
N TRP A 9 -5.96 13.33 -6.65
CA TRP A 9 -5.21 13.01 -5.44
C TRP A 9 -6.10 12.27 -4.44
N LEU A 10 -5.71 11.04 -4.08
CA LEU A 10 -6.36 10.27 -3.03
C LEU A 10 -5.57 10.40 -1.72
N ASN A 11 -6.31 10.58 -0.64
CA ASN A 11 -5.77 10.74 0.70
C ASN A 11 -4.98 9.47 1.16
N GLN A 12 -3.84 9.65 1.83
CA GLN A 12 -2.92 8.56 2.24
C GLN A 12 -2.55 7.62 1.07
N SER A 13 -2.22 8.20 -0.08
CA SER A 13 -1.93 7.44 -1.29
C SER A 13 -0.63 7.86 -1.94
N ARG A 14 -0.25 7.08 -2.97
CA ARG A 14 0.91 7.30 -3.82
C ARG A 14 0.89 8.65 -4.53
N SER A 15 -0.25 9.35 -4.60
CA SER A 15 -0.39 10.65 -5.27
C SER A 15 0.39 11.79 -4.63
N GLN A 16 0.85 11.65 -3.39
CA GLN A 16 1.68 12.67 -2.75
C GLN A 16 2.97 12.92 -3.52
N ARG A 17 3.62 11.88 -4.03
CA ARG A 17 4.85 12.02 -4.81
C ARG A 17 4.65 12.73 -6.15
N ILE A 18 3.48 12.55 -6.78
CA ILE A 18 3.13 13.29 -8.01
C ILE A 18 2.85 14.76 -7.68
N LEU A 19 2.19 15.05 -6.55
CA LEU A 19 2.01 16.42 -6.09
C LEU A 19 3.36 17.12 -5.86
N TRP A 20 4.34 16.42 -5.28
CA TRP A 20 5.71 16.93 -5.16
C TRP A 20 6.35 17.19 -6.53
N LEU A 21 6.26 16.25 -7.47
CA LEU A 21 6.81 16.44 -8.82
C LEU A 21 6.22 17.65 -9.54
N LEU A 22 4.90 17.87 -9.45
CA LEU A 22 4.26 19.05 -10.04
C LEU A 22 4.80 20.36 -9.43
N GLU A 23 5.09 20.38 -8.13
CA GLU A 23 5.73 21.52 -7.46
C GLU A 23 7.18 21.74 -7.89
N GLU A 24 7.94 20.66 -8.13
CA GLU A 24 9.32 20.73 -8.62
C GLU A 24 9.42 21.29 -10.03
N LEU A 25 8.47 20.91 -10.90
CA LEU A 25 8.35 21.37 -12.27
C LEU A 25 7.71 22.76 -12.39
N ASN A 26 7.23 23.33 -11.28
CA ASN A 26 6.51 24.62 -11.25
C ASN A 26 5.30 24.66 -12.19
N LEU A 27 4.57 23.55 -12.30
CA LEU A 27 3.40 23.47 -13.16
C LEU A 27 2.18 24.08 -12.50
N ASP A 28 1.32 24.68 -13.31
CA ASP A 28 -0.03 25.05 -12.91
C ASP A 28 -0.93 23.82 -13.04
N TYR A 29 -1.64 23.48 -11.97
CA TYR A 29 -2.47 22.28 -11.92
C TYR A 29 -3.66 22.47 -10.99
N GLU A 30 -4.76 21.79 -11.34
CA GLU A 30 -5.92 21.62 -10.48
C GLU A 30 -5.71 20.38 -9.60
N LEU A 31 -5.91 20.50 -8.28
CA LEU A 31 -5.85 19.37 -7.36
C LEU A 31 -7.27 18.89 -7.04
N LYS A 32 -7.69 17.76 -7.62
CA LYS A 32 -9.00 17.15 -7.33
C LYS A 32 -8.85 16.07 -6.27
N ILE A 33 -9.52 16.27 -5.13
CA ILE A 33 -9.27 15.50 -3.91
C ILE A 33 -10.32 14.42 -3.71
N TYR A 34 -9.85 13.23 -3.40
CA TYR A 34 -10.67 12.06 -3.07
C TYR A 34 -10.33 11.59 -1.65
N LYS A 35 -11.36 11.12 -0.94
CA LYS A 35 -11.22 10.50 0.38
C LYS A 35 -11.59 9.03 0.28
N ARG A 36 -10.78 8.18 0.92
CA ARG A 36 -11.07 6.76 1.07
C ARG A 36 -12.36 6.57 1.86
N ASP A 37 -13.11 5.55 1.49
CA ASP A 37 -14.32 5.15 2.20
C ASP A 37 -14.01 4.47 3.54
N LYS A 38 -15.06 4.02 4.25
CA LYS A 38 -14.93 3.29 5.52
C LYS A 38 -14.19 1.95 5.39
N GLY A 39 -14.11 1.39 4.18
CA GLY A 39 -13.36 0.17 3.85
C GLY A 39 -11.91 0.45 3.41
N HIS A 40 -11.43 1.67 3.56
CA HIS A 40 -10.12 2.12 3.07
C HIS A 40 -9.93 2.01 1.55
N ARG A 41 -11.02 1.92 0.77
CA ARG A 41 -10.97 1.88 -0.70
C ARG A 41 -11.10 3.26 -1.30
N ALA A 42 -10.73 3.41 -2.57
CA ALA A 42 -11.02 4.62 -3.31
C ALA A 42 -12.53 4.79 -3.49
N PRO A 43 -13.04 6.03 -3.55
CA PRO A 43 -14.46 6.26 -3.73
C PRO A 43 -14.87 6.05 -5.21
N PRO A 44 -16.13 5.66 -5.51
CA PRO A 44 -16.58 5.35 -6.88
C PRO A 44 -16.40 6.48 -7.89
N GLU A 45 -16.31 7.74 -7.44
CA GLU A 45 -16.03 8.88 -8.33
C GLU A 45 -14.65 8.81 -8.98
N LEU A 46 -13.68 8.11 -8.38
CA LEU A 46 -12.36 7.94 -8.97
C LEU A 46 -12.39 6.92 -10.13
N GLU A 47 -13.28 5.91 -10.05
CA GLU A 47 -13.50 4.94 -11.14
C GLU A 47 -14.02 5.61 -12.42
N LYS A 48 -14.75 6.72 -12.27
CA LYS A 48 -15.23 7.53 -13.40
C LYS A 48 -14.11 8.25 -14.15
N VAL A 49 -12.94 8.43 -13.51
CA VAL A 49 -11.76 9.02 -14.13
C VAL A 49 -10.92 7.93 -14.78
N HIS A 50 -10.62 6.87 -14.04
CA HIS A 50 -9.89 5.71 -14.54
C HIS A 50 -10.56 4.43 -14.03
N PRO A 51 -10.92 3.45 -14.88
CA PRO A 51 -11.75 2.29 -14.50
C PRO A 51 -11.25 1.47 -13.31
N LEU A 52 -9.93 1.42 -13.11
CA LEU A 52 -9.33 0.73 -11.96
C LEU A 52 -9.57 1.42 -10.60
N GLY A 53 -10.03 2.68 -10.58
CA GLY A 53 -10.26 3.43 -9.33
C GLY A 53 -8.99 3.62 -8.48
N LYS A 54 -7.80 3.55 -9.08
CA LYS A 54 -6.50 3.66 -8.39
C LYS A 54 -5.97 5.09 -8.41
N SER A 55 -4.99 5.36 -7.57
CA SER A 55 -4.31 6.66 -7.44
C SER A 55 -2.79 6.45 -7.36
N PRO A 56 -1.97 7.32 -7.99
CA PRO A 56 -2.33 8.56 -8.68
C PRO A 56 -2.98 8.37 -10.05
N VAL A 57 -3.73 9.39 -10.48
CA VAL A 57 -4.17 9.59 -11.87
C VAL A 57 -3.96 11.06 -12.24
N LEU A 58 -3.35 11.30 -13.38
CA LEU A 58 -3.13 12.62 -13.96
C LEU A 58 -4.03 12.77 -15.19
N GLU A 59 -4.84 13.82 -15.25
CA GLU A 59 -5.59 14.19 -16.44
C GLU A 59 -4.92 15.40 -17.09
N VAL A 60 -4.65 15.31 -18.39
CA VAL A 60 -4.05 16.39 -19.19
C VAL A 60 -4.99 16.73 -20.33
N ILE A 61 -5.45 17.97 -20.37
CA ILE A 61 -6.37 18.47 -21.39
C ILE A 61 -5.58 19.40 -22.32
N ARG A 62 -5.40 18.96 -23.57
CA ARG A 62 -4.73 19.72 -24.64
C ARG A 62 -5.69 19.85 -25.82
N ASP A 63 -5.92 21.08 -26.28
CA ASP A 63 -6.81 21.39 -27.42
C ASP A 63 -8.21 20.76 -27.29
N GLY A 64 -8.78 20.79 -26.08
CA GLY A 64 -10.08 20.21 -25.76
C GLY A 64 -10.11 18.67 -25.69
N LYS A 65 -8.97 18.00 -25.88
CA LYS A 65 -8.85 16.54 -25.79
C LYS A 65 -8.23 16.17 -24.45
N SER A 66 -8.95 15.37 -23.66
CA SER A 66 -8.47 14.85 -22.38
C SER A 66 -7.69 13.55 -22.58
N SER A 67 -6.53 13.46 -21.94
CA SER A 67 -5.70 12.25 -21.82
C SER A 67 -5.55 11.91 -20.34
N VAL A 68 -5.96 10.70 -19.96
CA VAL A 68 -5.81 10.17 -18.61
C VAL A 68 -4.55 9.32 -18.55
N ILE A 69 -3.66 9.63 -17.61
CA ILE A 69 -2.36 9.00 -17.44
C ILE A 69 -2.33 8.39 -16.04
N ALA A 70 -2.12 7.08 -15.99
CA ALA A 70 -2.10 6.28 -14.77
C ALA A 70 -0.79 5.48 -14.72
N GLU A 71 -0.57 4.82 -13.58
CA GLU A 71 0.71 4.20 -13.17
C GLU A 71 1.79 5.22 -12.79
N THR A 72 2.34 5.09 -11.58
CA THR A 72 3.18 6.14 -10.98
C THR A 72 4.47 6.38 -11.75
N GLY A 73 5.17 5.30 -12.16
CA GLY A 73 6.39 5.40 -12.97
C GLY A 73 6.11 6.09 -14.31
N HIS A 74 5.06 5.66 -14.99
CA HIS A 74 4.63 6.25 -16.26
C HIS A 74 4.26 7.74 -16.15
N ILE A 75 3.55 8.14 -15.08
CA ILE A 75 3.23 9.56 -14.83
C ILE A 75 4.51 10.39 -14.64
N ILE A 76 5.50 9.87 -13.90
CA ILE A 76 6.78 10.56 -13.66
C ILE A 76 7.53 10.75 -14.97
N GLU A 77 7.70 9.69 -15.77
CA GLU A 77 8.33 9.75 -17.09
C GLU A 77 7.63 10.75 -18.01
N TYR A 78 6.30 10.69 -18.06
CA TYR A 78 5.50 11.60 -18.88
C TYR A 78 5.69 13.06 -18.47
N LEU A 79 5.64 13.37 -17.16
CA LEU A 79 5.77 14.74 -16.67
C LEU A 79 7.18 15.30 -16.92
N ILE A 80 8.23 14.53 -16.64
CA ILE A 80 9.61 14.96 -16.88
C ILE A 80 9.83 15.16 -18.38
N LYS A 81 9.45 14.20 -19.22
CA LYS A 81 9.65 14.27 -20.67
C LYS A 81 8.95 15.46 -21.33
N ASN A 82 7.73 15.78 -20.89
CA ASN A 82 6.90 16.79 -21.57
C ASN A 82 6.95 18.18 -20.93
N TYR A 83 7.33 18.29 -19.65
CA TYR A 83 7.23 19.54 -18.90
C TYR A 83 8.52 19.98 -18.20
N ASP A 84 9.58 19.16 -18.14
CA ASP A 84 10.88 19.58 -17.58
C ASP A 84 11.75 20.31 -18.62
N ALA A 85 11.26 21.45 -19.11
CA ALA A 85 11.97 22.23 -20.13
C ALA A 85 13.35 22.72 -19.66
N SER A 86 13.56 22.86 -18.35
CA SER A 86 14.84 23.27 -17.76
C SER A 86 15.80 22.10 -17.50
N LYS A 87 15.40 20.86 -17.81
CA LYS A 87 16.18 19.63 -17.55
C LYS A 87 16.64 19.50 -16.09
N LYS A 88 15.80 19.99 -15.17
CA LYS A 88 16.10 20.00 -13.74
C LYS A 88 16.14 18.58 -13.18
N LEU A 89 15.21 17.72 -13.59
CA LEU A 89 15.07 16.33 -13.16
C LEU A 89 15.56 15.30 -14.20
N VAL A 90 15.78 15.73 -15.45
CA VAL A 90 16.37 14.88 -16.50
C VAL A 90 17.80 14.46 -16.11
N PRO A 91 18.14 13.16 -16.05
CA PRO A 91 19.50 12.68 -15.72
C PRO A 91 20.60 13.27 -16.61
N ALA A 92 21.84 13.36 -16.09
CA ALA A 92 22.93 14.03 -16.80
C ALA A 92 23.60 13.13 -17.86
N THR A 93 23.65 11.83 -17.61
CA THR A 93 24.22 10.83 -18.53
C THR A 93 23.19 9.75 -18.87
N GLU A 94 23.43 8.99 -19.95
CA GLU A 94 22.57 7.84 -20.27
C GLU A 94 22.65 6.76 -19.19
N GLU A 95 23.81 6.55 -18.57
CA GLU A 95 23.97 5.59 -17.47
C GLU A 95 23.12 5.98 -16.25
N GLU A 96 23.03 7.28 -15.93
CA GLU A 96 22.14 7.77 -14.89
C GLU A 96 20.66 7.62 -15.27
N LYS A 97 20.32 7.83 -16.54
CA LYS A 97 18.95 7.64 -17.03
C LYS A 97 18.51 6.19 -16.95
N GLU A 98 19.35 5.24 -17.37
CA GLU A 98 19.09 3.81 -17.19
C GLU A 98 18.90 3.43 -15.71
N GLN A 99 19.66 4.04 -14.79
CA GLN A 99 19.48 3.84 -13.35
C GLN A 99 18.16 4.42 -12.82
N VAL A 100 17.76 5.60 -13.31
CA VAL A 100 16.46 6.19 -12.96
C VAL A 100 15.33 5.31 -13.47
N ASP A 101 15.35 4.91 -14.74
CA ASP A 101 14.33 4.07 -15.36
C ASP A 101 14.25 2.71 -14.63
N TYR A 102 15.39 2.13 -14.25
CA TYR A 102 15.44 0.95 -13.38
C TYR A 102 14.69 1.16 -12.07
N PHE A 103 14.93 2.27 -11.36
CA PHE A 103 14.26 2.53 -10.09
C PHE A 103 12.76 2.82 -10.24
N LEU A 104 12.33 3.38 -11.37
CA LEU A 104 10.90 3.58 -11.66
C LEU A 104 10.18 2.23 -11.76
N HIS A 105 10.73 1.27 -12.50
CA HIS A 105 10.18 -0.09 -12.60
C HIS A 105 10.34 -0.91 -11.31
N TYR A 106 11.53 -0.90 -10.72
CA TYR A 106 11.88 -1.64 -9.50
C TYR A 106 10.97 -1.26 -8.32
N CYS A 107 10.67 0.02 -8.15
CA CYS A 107 9.84 0.49 -7.04
C CYS A 107 8.45 -0.14 -7.08
N GLU A 108 7.77 -0.08 -8.22
CA GLU A 108 6.37 -0.54 -8.35
C GLU A 108 6.29 -2.06 -8.57
N GLY A 109 7.22 -2.67 -9.32
CA GLY A 109 7.22 -4.10 -9.65
C GLY A 109 7.86 -5.02 -8.60
N THR A 110 8.82 -4.50 -7.82
CA THR A 110 9.57 -5.30 -6.84
C THR A 110 9.35 -4.84 -5.39
N LEU A 111 9.58 -3.56 -5.06
CA LEU A 111 9.56 -3.11 -3.66
C LEU A 111 8.13 -3.00 -3.10
N GLN A 112 7.25 -2.32 -3.84
CA GLN A 112 5.92 -1.96 -3.36
C GLN A 112 4.95 -3.14 -3.14
N PRO A 113 5.00 -4.23 -3.93
CA PRO A 113 4.17 -5.42 -3.66
C PRO A 113 4.41 -6.00 -2.26
N TYR A 114 5.65 -5.91 -1.75
CA TYR A 114 5.95 -6.35 -0.38
C TYR A 114 5.24 -5.49 0.67
N LEU A 115 5.26 -4.16 0.50
CA LEU A 115 4.61 -3.21 1.40
C LEU A 115 3.08 -3.37 1.37
N VAL A 116 2.48 -3.50 0.19
CA VAL A 116 1.03 -3.68 0.03
C VAL A 116 0.57 -4.97 0.69
N GLY A 117 1.29 -6.09 0.50
CA GLY A 117 0.95 -7.36 1.16
C GLY A 117 0.97 -7.26 2.68
N LEU A 118 2.00 -6.63 3.26
CA LEU A 118 2.10 -6.40 4.71
C LEU A 118 0.95 -5.53 5.23
N LEU A 119 0.58 -4.48 4.51
CA LEU A 119 -0.54 -3.59 4.86
C LEU A 119 -1.87 -4.34 4.84
N VAL A 120 -2.17 -5.08 3.77
CA VAL A 120 -3.42 -5.83 3.62
C VAL A 120 -3.52 -6.93 4.67
N HIS A 121 -2.43 -7.63 4.98
CA HIS A 121 -2.40 -8.61 6.06
C HIS A 121 -2.65 -7.97 7.45
N GLY A 122 -2.07 -6.79 7.70
CA GLY A 122 -2.36 -6.00 8.90
C GLY A 122 -3.83 -5.60 9.00
N MET A 123 -4.45 -5.16 7.89
CA MET A 123 -5.88 -4.87 7.81
C MET A 123 -6.72 -6.12 8.08
N ALA A 124 -6.37 -7.26 7.50
CA ALA A 124 -7.06 -8.53 7.71
C ALA A 124 -7.07 -8.93 9.19
N VAL A 125 -5.92 -8.82 9.87
CA VAL A 125 -5.83 -9.04 11.32
C VAL A 125 -6.70 -8.06 12.10
N ASN A 126 -6.77 -6.81 11.68
CA ASN A 126 -7.56 -5.78 12.35
C ASN A 126 -9.07 -5.99 12.18
N MET A 127 -9.51 -6.44 11.00
CA MET A 127 -10.91 -6.70 10.67
C MET A 127 -11.44 -8.04 11.19
N ALA A 128 -10.57 -8.99 11.54
CA ALA A 128 -10.98 -10.29 12.04
C ALA A 128 -11.73 -10.20 13.39
N PRO A 129 -12.91 -10.85 13.54
CA PRO A 129 -13.66 -10.85 14.79
C PRO A 129 -12.95 -11.70 15.87
N PHE A 130 -13.19 -11.38 17.14
CA PHE A 130 -12.81 -12.25 18.26
C PHE A 130 -13.70 -13.51 18.25
N PRO A 131 -13.17 -14.74 18.48
CA PRO A 131 -11.79 -15.11 18.84
C PRO A 131 -10.86 -15.46 17.65
N VAL A 132 -11.36 -15.45 16.41
CA VAL A 132 -10.62 -15.90 15.19
C VAL A 132 -9.40 -15.02 14.88
N LYS A 133 -9.42 -13.76 15.31
CA LYS A 133 -8.32 -12.78 15.17
C LYS A 133 -6.93 -13.30 15.58
N PHE A 134 -6.83 -14.08 16.65
CA PHE A 134 -5.56 -14.68 17.08
C PHE A 134 -4.98 -15.61 16.01
N LEU A 135 -5.83 -16.45 15.45
CA LEU A 135 -5.47 -17.42 14.43
C LEU A 135 -5.15 -16.74 13.10
N VAL A 136 -5.93 -15.72 12.69
CA VAL A 136 -5.61 -14.88 11.53
C VAL A 136 -4.23 -14.25 11.68
N ARG A 137 -3.93 -13.66 12.85
CA ARG A 137 -2.62 -13.08 13.14
C ARG A 137 -1.50 -14.10 13.03
N MET A 138 -1.68 -15.30 13.57
CA MET A 138 -0.69 -16.37 13.47
C MET A 138 -0.41 -16.75 12.01
N ILE A 139 -1.44 -16.98 11.21
CA ILE A 139 -1.31 -17.33 9.78
C ILE A 139 -0.64 -16.19 8.99
N MET A 140 -1.09 -14.95 9.20
CA MET A 140 -0.52 -13.78 8.53
C MET A 140 0.95 -13.58 8.89
N ASN A 141 1.33 -13.82 10.15
CA ASN A 141 2.72 -13.69 10.59
C ASN A 141 3.64 -14.72 9.91
N GLU A 142 3.20 -15.97 9.73
CA GLU A 142 4.00 -16.98 9.02
C GLU A 142 4.14 -16.66 7.53
N ILE A 143 3.04 -16.24 6.86
CA ILE A 143 3.10 -15.75 5.47
C ILE A 143 4.08 -14.57 5.35
N ASN A 144 3.96 -13.60 6.25
CA ASN A 144 4.80 -12.41 6.27
C ASN A 144 6.27 -12.78 6.49
N LYS A 145 6.56 -13.67 7.44
CA LYS A 145 7.93 -14.10 7.74
C LYS A 145 8.56 -14.86 6.57
N ALA A 146 7.82 -15.77 5.95
CA ALA A 146 8.30 -16.61 4.86
C ALA A 146 8.58 -15.80 3.57
N TYR A 147 7.74 -14.81 3.27
CA TYR A 147 7.79 -14.09 2.00
C TYR A 147 8.00 -12.58 2.17
N TYR A 148 7.04 -11.88 2.78
CA TYR A 148 6.95 -10.43 2.66
C TYR A 148 8.02 -9.66 3.45
N LYS A 149 8.24 -10.02 4.71
CA LYS A 149 9.24 -9.41 5.59
C LYS A 149 10.66 -9.71 5.10
N SER A 150 10.93 -10.97 4.75
CA SER A 150 12.23 -11.38 4.19
C SER A 150 12.54 -10.58 2.92
N GLY A 151 11.59 -10.51 1.99
CA GLY A 151 11.74 -9.75 0.75
C GLY A 151 11.95 -8.27 1.00
N LEU A 152 11.12 -7.65 1.86
CA LEU A 152 11.27 -6.24 2.21
C LEU A 152 12.64 -5.94 2.82
N MET A 153 13.11 -6.72 3.80
CA MET A 153 14.41 -6.50 4.44
C MET A 153 15.58 -6.62 3.44
N GLN A 154 15.50 -7.58 2.51
CA GLN A 154 16.51 -7.72 1.46
C GLN A 154 16.55 -6.50 0.53
N ASN A 155 15.39 -5.98 0.14
CA ASN A 155 15.27 -4.80 -0.70
C ASN A 155 15.74 -3.52 0.02
N LEU A 156 15.39 -3.35 1.29
CA LEU A 156 15.89 -2.24 2.09
C LEU A 156 17.41 -2.32 2.28
N LYS A 157 17.96 -3.53 2.48
CA LYS A 157 19.41 -3.69 2.52
C LYS A 157 20.06 -3.31 1.19
N PHE A 158 19.49 -3.74 0.06
CA PHE A 158 20.00 -3.40 -1.26
C PHE A 158 20.01 -1.88 -1.49
N LEU A 159 18.92 -1.18 -1.17
CA LEU A 159 18.83 0.27 -1.31
C LEU A 159 19.76 1.01 -0.34
N ASP A 160 19.91 0.52 0.89
CA ASP A 160 20.82 1.12 1.87
C ASP A 160 22.29 0.93 1.46
N ASP A 161 22.67 -0.26 0.99
CA ASP A 161 24.00 -0.53 0.43
C ASP A 161 24.26 0.30 -0.83
N TYR A 162 23.24 0.54 -1.65
CA TYR A 162 23.33 1.37 -2.84
C TYR A 162 23.59 2.84 -2.46
N LEU A 163 22.82 3.39 -1.52
CA LEU A 163 23.04 4.74 -0.99
C LEU A 163 24.37 4.86 -0.22
N ALA A 164 24.84 3.82 0.45
CA ALA A 164 26.15 3.83 1.11
C ALA A 164 27.30 3.99 0.11
N LYS A 165 27.15 3.44 -1.10
CA LYS A 165 28.12 3.58 -2.19
C LYS A 165 27.96 4.90 -2.93
N ASN A 166 26.72 5.37 -3.07
CA ASN A 166 26.43 6.66 -3.69
C ASN A 166 26.67 7.81 -2.70
N LYS A 167 27.73 8.58 -2.91
CA LYS A 167 28.06 9.74 -2.04
C LYS A 167 27.19 10.98 -2.32
N SER A 168 26.21 10.88 -3.22
CA SER A 168 25.29 11.96 -3.55
C SER A 168 24.23 12.19 -2.46
N LYS A 169 23.64 13.39 -2.50
CA LYS A 169 22.42 13.72 -1.76
C LYS A 169 21.22 12.88 -2.23
N TYR A 170 21.20 12.51 -3.52
CA TYR A 170 20.08 11.90 -4.23
C TYR A 170 20.33 10.43 -4.56
N PHE A 171 19.29 9.71 -4.98
CA PHE A 171 19.41 8.30 -5.39
C PHE A 171 20.30 8.14 -6.62
N VAL A 172 20.15 8.98 -7.64
CA VAL A 172 20.91 8.87 -8.90
C VAL A 172 21.53 10.21 -9.24
N GLY A 173 22.80 10.20 -9.66
CA GLY A 173 23.53 11.40 -10.03
C GLY A 173 23.69 12.40 -8.88
N ASP A 174 23.96 13.67 -9.20
CA ASP A 174 24.20 14.76 -8.25
C ASP A 174 23.01 15.71 -8.06
N LYS A 175 21.87 15.41 -8.69
CA LYS A 175 20.64 16.21 -8.65
C LYS A 175 19.38 15.35 -8.43
N LEU A 176 18.27 16.00 -8.08
CA LEU A 176 16.98 15.35 -7.89
C LEU A 176 16.51 14.73 -9.21
N THR A 177 16.09 13.46 -9.19
CA THR A 177 15.58 12.76 -10.38
C THR A 177 14.24 12.06 -10.10
N GLY A 178 13.66 11.45 -11.14
CA GLY A 178 12.48 10.58 -10.99
C GLY A 178 12.66 9.45 -9.96
N ALA A 179 13.89 8.99 -9.70
CA ALA A 179 14.18 7.98 -8.70
C ALA A 179 13.86 8.47 -7.27
N ASP A 180 14.25 9.71 -6.93
CA ASP A 180 13.93 10.28 -5.62
C ASP A 180 12.42 10.49 -5.45
N ILE A 181 11.76 10.99 -6.51
CA ILE A 181 10.32 11.17 -6.54
C ILE A 181 9.61 9.84 -6.30
N ILE A 182 10.00 8.76 -7.00
CA ILE A 182 9.28 7.49 -6.87
C ILE A 182 9.50 6.86 -5.49
N PHE A 183 10.68 7.02 -4.89
CA PHE A 183 10.98 6.47 -3.57
C PHE A 183 10.40 7.23 -2.38
N GLU A 184 9.91 8.47 -2.59
CA GLU A 184 9.22 9.26 -1.56
C GLU A 184 8.19 8.43 -0.78
N PHE A 185 7.24 7.83 -1.49
CA PHE A 185 6.15 7.12 -0.84
C PHE A 185 6.60 5.84 -0.11
N PRO A 186 7.31 4.89 -0.74
CA PRO A 186 7.71 3.66 -0.06
C PRO A 186 8.74 3.88 1.06
N LEU A 187 9.60 4.90 0.99
CA LEU A 187 10.68 5.09 1.98
C LEU A 187 10.36 6.17 3.01
N ILE A 188 9.77 7.30 2.63
CA ILE A 188 9.44 8.40 3.55
C ILE A 188 8.11 8.13 4.24
N GLU A 189 7.02 8.10 3.48
CA GLU A 189 5.65 7.97 4.03
C GLU A 189 5.41 6.61 4.72
N ASN A 190 6.06 5.54 4.27
CA ASN A 190 5.86 4.21 4.83
C ASN A 190 6.91 3.77 5.86
N LEU A 191 8.13 4.31 5.85
CA LEU A 191 9.23 3.72 6.62
C LEU A 191 9.98 4.72 7.51
N ALA A 192 10.17 5.97 7.08
CA ALA A 192 11.00 6.96 7.79
C ALA A 192 10.45 7.38 9.17
N ASP A 193 9.14 7.28 9.40
CA ASP A 193 8.53 7.67 10.68
C ASP A 193 8.54 6.57 11.77
N ASN A 194 9.14 5.41 11.47
CA ASN A 194 9.24 4.22 12.33
C ASN A 194 7.89 3.59 12.75
N LYS A 195 6.73 4.18 12.47
CA LYS A 195 5.45 3.66 12.98
C LYS A 195 4.99 2.45 12.19
N ARG A 196 4.91 2.58 10.87
CA ARG A 196 4.46 1.51 9.98
C ARG A 196 5.44 0.35 9.93
N ILE A 197 6.75 0.61 9.85
CA ILE A 197 7.74 -0.47 9.85
C ILE A 197 7.72 -1.30 11.14
N LYS A 198 7.39 -0.72 12.31
CA LYS A 198 7.27 -1.48 13.56
C LYS A 198 6.10 -2.45 13.56
N GLU A 199 4.99 -2.10 12.88
CA GLU A 199 3.86 -3.02 12.69
C GLU A 199 4.29 -4.29 11.92
N PHE A 200 5.34 -4.21 11.08
CA PHE A 200 5.81 -5.30 10.25
C PHE A 200 7.06 -6.01 10.78
N ALA A 201 7.98 -5.24 11.36
CA ALA A 201 9.31 -5.70 11.74
C ALA A 201 9.41 -6.07 13.23
N GLY A 202 8.46 -5.63 14.05
CA GLY A 202 8.42 -5.82 15.49
C GLY A 202 8.72 -4.53 16.25
N ASP A 203 8.23 -4.45 17.49
CA ASP A 203 8.32 -3.25 18.32
C ASP A 203 9.75 -2.80 18.64
N ASP A 204 10.68 -3.76 18.71
CA ASP A 204 12.10 -3.54 19.00
C ASP A 204 12.91 -3.19 17.73
N PHE A 205 12.28 -3.23 16.55
CA PHE A 205 12.95 -2.90 15.30
C PHE A 205 13.21 -1.39 15.18
N ASP A 206 14.45 -1.04 14.87
CA ASP A 206 14.90 0.33 14.68
C ASP A 206 15.46 0.51 13.28
N ILE A 207 14.65 1.11 12.40
CA ILE A 207 15.02 1.30 11.00
C ILE A 207 16.28 2.14 10.84
N ARG A 208 16.53 3.10 11.74
CA ARG A 208 17.70 3.98 11.65
C ARG A 208 18.99 3.24 11.98
N LYS A 209 18.92 2.18 12.78
CA LYS A 209 20.07 1.31 13.04
C LYS A 209 20.29 0.30 11.92
N SER A 210 19.22 -0.21 11.33
CA SER A 210 19.31 -1.25 10.29
C SER A 210 19.61 -0.67 8.90
N PHE A 211 19.09 0.51 8.59
CA PHE A 211 19.20 1.15 7.28
C PHE A 211 19.45 2.68 7.43
N PRO A 212 20.63 3.06 7.96
CA PRO A 212 20.94 4.47 8.25
C PRO A 212 20.97 5.36 7.00
N ASN A 213 21.47 4.87 5.87
CA ASN A 213 21.63 5.67 4.66
C ASN A 213 20.28 6.03 4.03
N ILE A 214 19.33 5.10 4.05
CA ILE A 214 17.93 5.37 3.66
C ILE A 214 17.33 6.46 4.56
N CYS A 215 17.56 6.37 5.87
CA CYS A 215 17.00 7.33 6.82
C CYS A 215 17.64 8.72 6.66
N GLU A 216 18.94 8.79 6.41
CA GLU A 216 19.63 10.05 6.11
C GLU A 216 19.16 10.67 4.80
N TRP A 217 19.00 9.86 3.74
CA TRP A 217 18.40 10.34 2.49
C TRP A 217 16.97 10.86 2.74
N ALA A 218 16.14 10.13 3.48
CA ALA A 218 14.77 10.55 3.80
C ALA A 218 14.75 11.87 4.60
N ASP A 219 15.63 12.02 5.59
CA ASP A 219 15.76 13.26 6.37
C ASP A 219 16.15 14.45 5.47
N ARG A 220 17.06 14.25 4.51
CA ARG A 220 17.43 15.27 3.51
C ARG A 220 16.26 15.62 2.59
N MET A 221 15.54 14.62 2.09
CA MET A 221 14.39 14.85 1.21
C MET A 221 13.25 15.58 1.93
N LEU A 222 13.02 15.29 3.21
CA LEU A 222 12.04 16.02 4.04
C LEU A 222 12.38 17.51 4.22
N GLN A 223 13.60 17.94 3.92
CA GLN A 223 13.98 19.36 3.86
C GLN A 223 13.81 19.99 2.48
N GLU A 224 13.41 19.23 1.45
CA GLU A 224 13.22 19.77 0.10
C GLU A 224 12.05 20.77 0.09
N PRO A 225 12.28 22.04 -0.30
CA PRO A 225 11.26 23.08 -0.19
C PRO A 225 9.95 22.75 -0.93
N LYS A 226 10.04 22.07 -2.08
CA LYS A 226 8.86 21.70 -2.86
C LYS A 226 8.11 20.50 -2.28
N LEU A 227 8.80 19.57 -1.63
CA LEU A 227 8.15 18.50 -0.88
C LEU A 227 7.41 19.07 0.34
N ILE A 228 8.04 19.99 1.08
CA ILE A 228 7.40 20.71 2.19
C ILE A 228 6.14 21.41 1.69
N LYS A 229 6.23 22.17 0.58
CA LYS A 229 5.08 22.86 -0.01
C LYS A 229 3.97 21.90 -0.47
N ALA A 230 4.33 20.77 -1.08
CA ALA A 230 3.36 19.73 -1.46
C ALA A 230 2.67 19.13 -0.22
N ASN A 231 3.42 18.91 0.86
CA ASN A 231 2.89 18.41 2.14
C ASN A 231 1.98 19.44 2.81
N GLU A 232 2.33 20.73 2.78
CA GLU A 232 1.48 21.82 3.27
C GLU A 232 0.17 21.92 2.48
N LYS A 233 0.23 21.80 1.15
CA LYS A 233 -0.96 21.74 0.29
C LYS A 233 -1.85 20.56 0.67
N ALA A 234 -1.28 19.37 0.81
CA ALA A 234 -2.03 18.18 1.24
C ALA A 234 -2.59 18.32 2.67
N ALA A 235 -1.86 18.96 3.58
CA ALA A 235 -2.25 19.15 4.98
C ALA A 235 -3.46 20.07 5.18
N LYS A 236 -3.73 20.99 4.24
CA LYS A 236 -4.96 21.82 4.22
C LYS A 236 -6.24 21.00 4.08
N PHE A 237 -6.11 19.72 3.72
CA PHE A 237 -7.22 18.80 3.53
C PHE A 237 -7.13 17.71 4.61
N PRO A 238 -7.67 17.97 5.83
CA PRO A 238 -7.32 17.24 7.03
C PRO A 238 -7.56 15.74 6.89
N ASN A 239 -6.51 14.99 7.26
CA ASN A 239 -6.39 13.56 7.05
C ASN A 239 -5.88 12.80 8.27
N ARG A 240 -5.83 13.45 9.45
CA ARG A 240 -5.44 12.80 10.69
C ARG A 240 -6.67 12.29 11.42
N SER A 241 -6.74 10.98 11.55
CA SER A 241 -7.68 10.35 12.47
C SER A 241 -7.35 10.77 13.90
N PHE A 242 -8.37 11.17 14.66
CA PHE A 242 -8.28 11.36 16.10
C PHE A 242 -8.18 10.02 16.87
N LYS A 243 -7.88 8.89 16.20
CA LYS A 243 -7.80 7.54 16.78
C LYS A 243 -6.91 7.53 18.00
N GLY A 244 -7.45 7.12 19.15
CA GLY A 244 -6.70 7.06 20.41
C GLY A 244 -6.46 8.41 21.09
N SER A 245 -7.11 9.49 20.66
CA SER A 245 -7.16 10.78 21.38
C SER A 245 -8.58 11.11 21.83
N ARG A 246 -8.72 11.67 23.05
CA ARG A 246 -9.98 12.24 23.56
C ARG A 246 -10.54 13.36 22.69
N ALA A 247 -9.69 13.97 21.85
CA ALA A 247 -10.12 14.97 20.86
C ALA A 247 -11.09 14.39 19.79
N SER A 248 -11.12 13.07 19.61
CA SER A 248 -12.04 12.41 18.67
C SER A 248 -13.51 12.68 18.98
N SER A 249 -13.91 12.55 20.24
CA SER A 249 -15.29 12.80 20.67
C SER A 249 -15.68 14.28 20.53
N VAL A 250 -14.75 15.20 20.81
CA VAL A 250 -14.98 16.65 20.64
C VAL A 250 -15.20 16.99 19.17
N VAL A 251 -14.32 16.52 18.28
CA VAL A 251 -14.45 16.83 16.85
C VAL A 251 -15.69 16.20 16.25
N TRP A 252 -15.99 14.95 16.59
CA TRP A 252 -17.23 14.31 16.12
C TRP A 252 -18.46 15.11 16.59
N LEU A 253 -18.47 15.56 17.84
CA LEU A 253 -19.55 16.41 18.34
C LEU A 253 -19.68 17.74 17.56
N LEU A 254 -18.56 18.42 17.24
CA LEU A 254 -18.58 19.64 16.44
C LEU A 254 -19.13 19.43 15.02
N GLU A 255 -18.75 18.32 14.38
CA GLU A 255 -19.27 17.92 13.06
C GLU A 255 -20.78 17.71 13.11
N GLU A 256 -21.29 17.02 14.13
CA GLU A 256 -22.73 16.79 14.29
C GLU A 256 -23.51 18.10 14.53
N LEU A 257 -22.89 19.07 15.19
CA LEU A 257 -23.47 20.39 15.45
C LEU A 257 -23.27 21.38 14.30
N GLY A 258 -22.47 21.04 13.28
CA GLY A 258 -22.17 21.92 12.16
C GLY A 258 -21.37 23.17 12.56
N VAL A 259 -20.56 23.07 13.61
CA VAL A 259 -19.72 24.18 14.10
C VAL A 259 -18.42 24.21 13.29
N GLU A 260 -18.04 25.37 12.76
CA GLU A 260 -16.75 25.53 12.08
C GLU A 260 -15.60 25.57 13.08
N TYR A 261 -14.49 24.89 12.76
CA TYR A 261 -13.31 24.83 13.63
C TYR A 261 -12.01 24.66 12.83
N GLU A 262 -10.91 25.11 13.43
CA GLU A 262 -9.54 24.87 12.94
C GLU A 262 -8.81 23.89 13.88
N VAL A 263 -8.14 22.88 13.31
CA VAL A 263 -7.39 21.90 14.10
C VAL A 263 -5.90 22.21 14.09
N LYS A 264 -5.35 22.55 15.27
CA LYS A 264 -3.91 22.67 15.48
C LYS A 264 -3.36 21.41 16.13
N TYR A 265 -2.55 20.65 15.38
CA TYR A 265 -1.94 19.43 15.90
C TYR A 265 -0.65 19.73 16.65
N VAL A 266 -0.57 19.26 17.90
CA VAL A 266 0.62 19.41 18.74
C VAL A 266 1.29 18.05 18.94
N ARG A 267 2.61 17.97 18.68
CA ARG A 267 3.39 16.73 18.82
C ARG A 267 3.78 16.50 20.29
N VAL A 268 3.15 15.51 20.94
CA VAL A 268 3.52 15.09 22.30
C VAL A 268 4.70 14.11 22.22
N GLN A 269 5.90 14.53 22.62
CA GLN A 269 7.14 13.76 22.44
C GLN A 269 7.31 12.60 23.44
N ARG A 270 6.66 12.65 24.61
CA ARG A 270 6.68 11.60 25.66
C ARG A 270 5.34 11.56 26.40
N MET A 271 4.91 10.35 26.80
CA MET A 271 3.74 10.16 27.67
C MET A 271 3.94 11.05 28.92
N PHE A 272 2.98 11.93 29.22
CA PHE A 272 3.00 12.88 30.35
C PHE A 272 3.85 14.16 30.25
N THR A 273 4.56 14.43 29.14
CA THR A 273 5.30 15.69 28.98
C THR A 273 4.65 16.59 27.94
N ALA A 274 3.95 17.63 28.41
CA ALA A 274 3.33 18.62 27.55
C ALA A 274 4.39 19.56 26.92
N PRO A 275 4.36 19.79 25.60
CA PRO A 275 5.23 20.77 24.93
C PRO A 275 5.07 22.18 25.52
N LYS A 276 6.14 22.99 25.49
CA LYS A 276 6.11 24.38 25.99
C LYS A 276 5.00 25.20 25.32
N GLU A 277 4.79 25.00 24.03
CA GLU A 277 3.71 25.62 23.23
C GLU A 277 2.32 25.28 23.78
N LEU A 278 2.09 24.03 24.21
CA LEU A 278 0.80 23.62 24.77
C LEU A 278 0.58 24.17 26.18
N LYS A 279 1.66 24.26 26.97
CA LYS A 279 1.62 24.89 28.31
C LYS A 279 1.38 26.40 28.24
N ALA A 280 1.78 27.05 27.15
CA ALA A 280 1.48 28.46 26.90
C ALA A 280 -0.01 28.70 26.62
N ILE A 281 -0.72 27.72 26.06
CA ILE A 281 -2.17 27.79 25.80
C ILE A 281 -2.96 27.39 27.06
N HIS A 282 -2.56 26.33 27.75
CA HIS A 282 -3.22 25.87 28.98
C HIS A 282 -2.21 25.24 29.94
N ARG A 283 -2.21 25.67 31.20
CA ARG A 283 -1.21 25.29 32.22
C ARG A 283 -1.06 23.78 32.44
N LEU A 284 -2.14 23.00 32.30
CA LEU A 284 -2.11 21.54 32.45
C LEU A 284 -1.46 20.82 31.26
N GLY A 285 -1.38 21.46 30.08
CA GLY A 285 -0.74 20.89 28.90
C GLY A 285 -1.34 19.56 28.41
N LYS A 286 -2.63 19.33 28.67
CA LYS A 286 -3.37 18.14 28.21
C LYS A 286 -4.25 18.50 27.02
N VAL A 287 -4.43 17.58 26.09
CA VAL A 287 -5.38 17.71 24.97
C VAL A 287 -6.65 16.88 25.23
N PRO A 288 -7.81 17.25 24.63
CA PRO A 288 -8.06 18.43 23.79
C PRO A 288 -8.10 19.75 24.58
N ILE A 289 -7.75 20.84 23.90
CA ILE A 289 -7.99 22.24 24.33
C ILE A 289 -8.68 22.93 23.16
N VAL A 290 -9.73 23.70 23.44
CA VAL A 290 -10.44 24.50 22.44
C VAL A 290 -10.36 25.97 22.85
N THR A 291 -9.95 26.82 21.92
CA THR A 291 -9.98 28.29 22.09
C THR A 291 -11.09 28.87 21.24
N ILE A 292 -11.97 29.65 21.83
CA ILE A 292 -13.13 30.27 21.17
C ILE A 292 -12.95 31.78 21.23
N ALA A 293 -12.81 32.43 20.08
CA ALA A 293 -12.82 33.89 19.99
C ALA A 293 -14.27 34.37 19.83
N LYS A 294 -14.73 35.21 20.76
CA LYS A 294 -16.03 35.88 20.68
C LYS A 294 -15.92 37.14 19.83
N GLU A 295 -17.06 37.59 19.30
CA GLU A 295 -17.17 38.82 18.48
C GLU A 295 -16.71 40.09 19.22
N ASN A 296 -16.79 40.10 20.56
CA ASN A 296 -16.33 41.21 21.41
C ASN A 296 -14.80 41.19 21.65
N GLY A 297 -14.05 40.30 21.01
CA GLY A 297 -12.59 40.16 21.15
C GLY A 297 -12.15 39.32 22.36
N GLU A 298 -13.07 38.80 23.17
CA GLU A 298 -12.78 37.90 24.29
C GLU A 298 -12.40 36.50 23.77
N VAL A 299 -11.37 35.87 24.33
CA VAL A 299 -10.98 34.49 24.00
C VAL A 299 -11.22 33.59 25.20
N ILE A 300 -12.09 32.59 25.03
CA ILE A 300 -12.32 31.53 26.02
C ILE A 300 -11.43 30.34 25.69
N THR A 301 -10.72 29.81 26.69
CA THR A 301 -9.98 28.55 26.59
C THR A 301 -10.68 27.47 27.39
N LEU A 302 -11.14 26.42 26.73
CA LEU A 302 -11.79 25.26 27.33
C LEU A 302 -10.84 24.05 27.34
N ALA A 303 -10.81 23.33 28.45
CA ALA A 303 -10.06 22.10 28.64
C ALA A 303 -10.94 21.03 29.28
N GLU A 304 -10.49 19.77 29.22
CA GLU A 304 -11.25 18.55 29.53
C GLU A 304 -12.37 18.24 28.53
N SER A 305 -12.33 17.03 27.98
CA SER A 305 -13.15 16.67 26.83
C SER A 305 -14.64 16.61 27.18
N GLY A 306 -15.00 16.18 28.39
CA GLY A 306 -16.40 16.18 28.83
C GLY A 306 -16.94 17.59 28.97
N HIS A 307 -16.17 18.50 29.58
CA HIS A 307 -16.55 19.91 29.70
C HIS A 307 -16.67 20.62 28.35
N ILE A 308 -15.74 20.38 27.43
CA ILE A 308 -15.80 20.91 26.06
C ILE A 308 -17.08 20.43 25.36
N CYS A 309 -17.40 19.13 25.43
CA CYS A 309 -18.64 18.60 24.87
C CYS A 309 -19.88 19.26 25.48
N SER A 310 -19.95 19.37 26.82
CA SER A 310 -21.07 20.03 27.50
C SER A 310 -21.22 21.50 27.10
N TYR A 311 -20.11 22.22 26.91
CA TYR A 311 -20.14 23.61 26.44
C TYR A 311 -20.78 23.71 25.05
N PHE A 312 -20.32 22.91 24.08
CA PHE A 312 -20.83 22.99 22.72
C PHE A 312 -22.29 22.54 22.61
N LEU A 313 -22.71 21.54 23.38
CA LEU A 313 -24.13 21.17 23.44
C LEU A 313 -24.99 22.33 23.93
N ARG A 314 -24.61 23.00 25.02
CA ARG A 314 -25.39 24.11 25.61
C ARG A 314 -25.48 25.32 24.69
N HIS A 315 -24.46 25.59 23.88
CA HIS A 315 -24.38 26.83 23.09
C HIS A 315 -24.70 26.65 21.59
N TYR A 316 -24.54 25.44 21.05
CA TYR A 316 -24.64 25.19 19.61
C TYR A 316 -25.68 24.12 19.25
N ASP A 317 -26.14 23.28 20.19
CA ASP A 317 -27.22 22.32 19.92
C ASP A 317 -28.62 22.97 20.03
N THR A 318 -28.83 24.05 19.27
CA THR A 318 -30.08 24.84 19.30
C THR A 318 -31.33 24.04 18.92
N LYS A 319 -31.16 22.92 18.20
CA LYS A 319 -32.24 22.02 17.78
C LYS A 319 -32.35 20.76 18.64
N LYS A 320 -31.57 20.65 19.73
CA LYS A 320 -31.53 19.47 20.61
C LYS A 320 -31.26 18.16 19.84
N LYS A 321 -30.44 18.21 18.78
CA LYS A 321 -30.10 17.10 17.88
C LYS A 321 -29.33 15.99 18.62
N LEU A 322 -28.51 16.33 19.61
CA LEU A 322 -27.67 15.38 20.34
C LEU A 322 -28.16 15.11 21.77
N LEU A 323 -29.40 15.53 22.07
CA LEU A 323 -30.09 15.16 23.30
C LEU A 323 -30.99 13.94 23.04
N PRO A 324 -30.93 12.90 23.89
CA PRO A 324 -31.75 11.70 23.72
C PRO A 324 -33.24 12.00 23.97
N HIS A 325 -34.13 11.26 23.30
CA HIS A 325 -35.59 11.39 23.48
C HIS A 325 -36.08 10.69 24.76
N VAL A 326 -35.57 11.10 25.91
CA VAL A 326 -35.92 10.52 27.22
C VAL A 326 -36.26 11.60 28.24
N LYS A 327 -36.99 11.21 29.28
CA LYS A 327 -37.23 12.10 30.42
C LYS A 327 -35.89 12.48 31.07
N ASN A 328 -35.74 13.77 31.39
CA ASN A 328 -34.53 14.36 31.98
C ASN A 328 -33.29 14.15 31.11
N ALA A 329 -33.43 14.37 29.79
CA ALA A 329 -32.38 14.13 28.80
C ALA A 329 -31.09 14.90 29.10
N GLU A 330 -31.22 16.18 29.46
CA GLU A 330 -30.08 17.06 29.73
C GLU A 330 -29.31 16.58 30.98
N GLU A 331 -30.01 16.24 32.05
CA GLU A 331 -29.41 15.71 33.28
C GLU A 331 -28.76 14.35 33.07
N LYS A 332 -29.35 13.49 32.23
CA LYS A 332 -28.76 12.18 31.89
C LYS A 332 -27.50 12.33 31.05
N VAL A 333 -27.50 13.21 30.05
CA VAL A 333 -26.29 13.46 29.25
C VAL A 333 -25.18 14.03 30.12
N ASP A 334 -25.48 15.02 30.96
CA ASP A 334 -24.50 15.62 31.89
C ASP A 334 -23.94 14.57 32.87
N TYR A 335 -24.81 13.75 33.46
CA TYR A 335 -24.41 12.63 34.32
C TYR A 335 -23.45 11.66 33.61
N PHE A 336 -23.79 11.19 32.41
CA PHE A 336 -22.97 10.20 31.72
C PHE A 336 -21.67 10.78 31.18
N LEU A 337 -21.62 12.03 30.73
CA LEU A 337 -20.35 12.66 30.35
C LEU A 337 -19.38 12.72 31.54
N HIS A 338 -19.89 13.08 32.73
CA HIS A 338 -19.10 13.09 33.97
C HIS A 338 -18.71 11.68 34.45
N TYR A 339 -19.64 10.72 34.41
CA TYR A 339 -19.37 9.32 34.77
C TYR A 339 -18.30 8.71 33.87
N LEU A 340 -18.38 8.94 32.56
CA LEU A 340 -17.41 8.41 31.60
C LEU A 340 -16.02 9.02 31.83
N GLU A 341 -15.95 10.34 32.03
CA GLU A 341 -14.68 11.05 32.25
C GLU A 341 -14.05 10.72 33.61
N GLY A 342 -14.84 10.67 34.68
CA GLY A 342 -14.33 10.51 36.05
C GLY A 342 -14.19 9.06 36.51
N THR A 343 -15.07 8.16 36.07
CA THR A 343 -15.15 6.79 36.60
C THR A 343 -14.64 5.77 35.60
N LEU A 344 -15.28 5.66 34.42
CA LEU A 344 -14.89 4.63 33.43
C LEU A 344 -13.47 4.85 32.93
N MET A 345 -13.14 6.08 32.52
CA MET A 345 -11.83 6.40 31.94
C MET A 345 -10.67 6.19 32.91
N THR A 346 -10.89 6.37 34.21
CA THR A 346 -9.85 6.15 35.24
C THR A 346 -9.41 4.68 35.28
N SER A 347 -10.37 3.74 35.27
CA SER A 347 -10.07 2.30 35.23
C SER A 347 -9.36 1.89 33.94
N VAL A 348 -9.79 2.43 32.79
CA VAL A 348 -9.19 2.14 31.48
C VAL A 348 -7.76 2.68 31.40
N ILE A 349 -7.53 3.94 31.79
CA ILE A 349 -6.19 4.56 31.77
C ILE A 349 -5.25 3.83 32.74
N GLY A 350 -5.74 3.39 33.90
CA GLY A 350 -4.98 2.59 34.84
C GLY A 350 -4.41 1.32 34.21
N LEU A 351 -5.25 0.57 33.48
CA LEU A 351 -4.81 -0.60 32.70
C LEU A 351 -3.79 -0.23 31.64
N VAL A 352 -4.03 0.84 30.89
CA VAL A 352 -3.12 1.33 29.84
C VAL A 352 -1.72 1.62 30.40
N VAL A 353 -1.67 2.36 31.51
CA VAL A 353 -0.41 2.73 32.19
C VAL A 353 0.27 1.47 32.70
N ALA A 354 -0.49 0.55 33.30
CA ALA A 354 0.07 -0.69 33.84
C ALA A 354 0.67 -1.58 32.73
N TYR A 355 -0.07 -1.84 31.65
CA TYR A 355 0.45 -2.62 30.51
C TYR A 355 1.63 -1.94 29.82
N SER A 356 1.57 -0.62 29.63
CA SER A 356 2.69 0.15 29.08
C SER A 356 3.93 0.09 29.99
N THR A 357 3.75 0.04 31.31
CA THR A 357 4.83 -0.02 32.28
C THR A 357 5.46 -1.41 32.31
N ILE A 358 4.64 -2.48 32.34
CA ILE A 358 5.12 -3.88 32.21
C ILE A 358 5.95 -4.07 30.95
N ARG A 359 5.50 -3.47 29.83
CA ARG A 359 6.20 -3.55 28.55
C ARG A 359 7.58 -2.88 28.57
N ARG A 360 7.75 -1.79 29.33
CA ARG A 360 9.01 -1.03 29.44
C ARG A 360 9.91 -1.50 30.57
N HIS A 361 9.33 -2.02 31.65
CA HIS A 361 10.01 -2.38 32.88
C HIS A 361 9.61 -3.80 33.28
N LYS A 362 10.13 -4.80 32.54
CA LYS A 362 9.76 -6.22 32.71
C LYS A 362 9.95 -6.75 34.13
N HIS A 363 10.83 -6.15 34.94
CA HIS A 363 11.07 -6.52 36.34
C HIS A 363 9.95 -6.10 37.29
N LEU A 364 9.09 -5.14 36.90
CA LEU A 364 7.91 -4.70 37.66
C LEU A 364 6.65 -5.47 37.23
N ARG A 365 6.79 -6.55 36.47
CA ARG A 365 5.67 -7.28 35.88
C ARG A 365 4.69 -7.77 36.94
N ASP A 366 5.20 -8.42 37.97
CA ASP A 366 4.37 -9.09 38.97
C ASP A 366 3.63 -8.06 39.85
N ASP A 367 4.30 -6.96 40.22
CA ASP A 367 3.69 -5.84 40.96
C ASP A 367 2.55 -5.18 40.18
N PHE A 368 2.78 -4.89 38.89
CA PHE A 368 1.75 -4.27 38.06
C PHE A 368 0.66 -5.26 37.65
N GLN A 369 0.93 -6.56 37.48
CA GLN A 369 -0.11 -7.57 37.26
C GLN A 369 -1.00 -7.75 38.48
N ASN A 370 -0.43 -7.75 39.69
CA ASN A 370 -1.20 -7.75 40.93
C ASN A 370 -2.07 -6.49 41.04
N MET A 371 -1.51 -5.31 40.77
CA MET A 371 -2.27 -4.06 40.78
C MET A 371 -3.41 -4.05 39.74
N ILE A 372 -3.16 -4.58 38.54
CA ILE A 372 -4.17 -4.77 37.49
C ILE A 372 -5.31 -5.67 38.00
N GLY A 373 -4.97 -6.82 38.59
CA GLY A 373 -5.94 -7.81 39.05
C GLY A 373 -6.76 -7.37 40.27
N ILE A 374 -6.17 -6.58 41.17
CA ILE A 374 -6.80 -6.14 42.42
C ILE A 374 -7.63 -4.87 42.24
N TYR A 375 -7.14 -3.89 41.47
CA TYR A 375 -7.75 -2.57 41.41
C TYR A 375 -8.47 -2.33 40.07
N PHE A 376 -7.77 -2.48 38.96
CA PHE A 376 -8.27 -1.97 37.68
C PHE A 376 -9.23 -2.91 36.95
N LEU A 377 -8.99 -4.23 36.98
CA LEU A 377 -9.88 -5.21 36.33
C LEU A 377 -11.23 -5.34 37.05
N PRO A 378 -11.32 -5.43 38.39
CA PRO A 378 -12.61 -5.48 39.09
C PRO A 378 -13.42 -4.19 38.88
N GLU A 379 -12.76 -3.03 38.94
CA GLU A 379 -13.42 -1.74 38.70
C GLU A 379 -13.92 -1.61 37.25
N LEU A 380 -13.10 -1.99 36.26
CA LEU A 380 -13.54 -2.04 34.87
C LEU A 380 -14.71 -3.00 34.68
N HIS A 381 -14.66 -4.18 35.31
CA HIS A 381 -15.74 -5.16 35.25
C HIS A 381 -17.06 -4.58 35.77
N ASN A 382 -17.03 -3.94 36.95
CA ASN A 382 -18.20 -3.28 37.53
C ASN A 382 -18.73 -2.15 36.63
N ASN A 383 -17.85 -1.34 36.05
CA ASN A 383 -18.25 -0.27 35.12
C ASN A 383 -18.88 -0.83 33.84
N LEU A 384 -18.33 -1.91 33.28
CA LEU A 384 -18.90 -2.57 32.09
C LEU A 384 -20.25 -3.22 32.41
N GLN A 385 -20.41 -3.82 33.60
CA GLN A 385 -21.70 -4.33 34.06
C GLN A 385 -22.73 -3.20 34.18
N TYR A 386 -22.38 -2.09 34.84
CA TYR A 386 -23.26 -0.93 34.97
C TYR A 386 -23.69 -0.38 33.61
N LEU A 387 -22.74 -0.15 32.70
CA LEU A 387 -23.04 0.31 31.33
C LEU A 387 -23.92 -0.68 30.56
N THR A 388 -23.73 -1.98 30.78
CA THR A 388 -24.57 -3.02 30.16
C THR A 388 -26.00 -2.97 30.70
N GLU A 389 -26.19 -2.79 32.01
CA GLU A 389 -27.51 -2.64 32.61
C GLU A 389 -28.21 -1.33 32.20
N GLU A 390 -27.47 -0.23 32.02
CA GLU A 390 -28.03 1.01 31.48
C GLU A 390 -28.40 0.87 30.00
N LEU A 391 -27.54 0.24 29.18
CA LEU A 391 -27.82 -0.01 27.76
C LEU A 391 -29.07 -0.87 27.56
N LYS A 392 -29.31 -1.87 28.43
CA LYS A 392 -30.54 -2.70 28.41
C LYS A 392 -31.83 -1.89 28.58
N LYS A 393 -31.76 -0.68 29.16
CA LYS A 393 -32.91 0.22 29.32
C LYS A 393 -33.17 1.06 28.06
N SER A 394 -32.27 1.01 27.08
CA SER A 394 -32.44 1.74 25.83
C SER A 394 -33.60 1.18 25.01
N THR A 395 -34.35 2.07 24.38
CA THR A 395 -35.46 1.76 23.47
C THR A 395 -35.01 1.61 22.01
N GLY A 396 -33.72 1.76 21.71
CA GLY A 396 -33.20 1.72 20.34
C GLY A 396 -31.70 1.40 20.28
N PRO A 397 -31.05 1.66 19.12
CA PRO A 397 -29.68 1.21 18.87
C PRO A 397 -28.60 2.06 19.56
N TYR A 398 -28.97 3.15 20.23
CA TYR A 398 -28.08 4.08 20.92
C TYR A 398 -28.16 3.90 22.44
N PHE A 399 -27.16 4.38 23.17
CA PHE A 399 -26.97 4.10 24.59
C PHE A 399 -28.14 4.60 25.46
N LEU A 400 -28.74 5.73 25.11
CA LEU A 400 -29.86 6.33 25.86
C LEU A 400 -31.20 6.33 25.11
N GLY A 401 -31.35 5.56 24.01
CA GLY A 401 -32.62 5.45 23.30
C GLY A 401 -32.48 5.20 21.81
N ASP A 402 -33.40 5.81 21.04
CA ASP A 402 -33.57 5.62 19.61
C ASP A 402 -32.79 6.61 18.73
N ALA A 403 -32.18 7.64 19.33
CA ALA A 403 -31.42 8.67 18.65
C ALA A 403 -29.97 8.76 19.17
N LEU A 404 -29.06 9.12 18.28
CA LEU A 404 -27.67 9.40 18.61
C LEU A 404 -27.58 10.54 19.62
N SER A 405 -26.91 10.33 20.73
CA SER A 405 -26.67 11.35 21.74
C SER A 405 -25.18 11.67 21.91
N ALA A 406 -24.89 12.77 22.61
CA ALA A 406 -23.52 13.10 22.99
C ALA A 406 -22.84 12.00 23.84
N VAL A 407 -23.62 11.19 24.57
CA VAL A 407 -23.10 10.08 25.38
C VAL A 407 -22.56 8.96 24.50
N ASP A 408 -23.21 8.67 23.36
CA ASP A 408 -22.74 7.70 22.37
C ASP A 408 -21.40 8.13 21.74
N ILE A 409 -21.32 9.41 21.38
CA ILE A 409 -20.10 10.02 20.82
C ILE A 409 -18.95 9.93 21.83
N TYR A 410 -19.22 10.15 23.12
CA TYR A 410 -18.20 10.12 24.17
C TYR A 410 -17.80 8.69 24.55
N LEU A 411 -18.74 7.73 24.56
CA LEU A 411 -18.51 6.29 24.80
C LEU A 411 -17.57 5.65 23.77
N SER A 412 -17.55 6.16 22.54
CA SER A 412 -16.75 5.59 21.45
C SER A 412 -15.25 5.49 21.79
N TYR A 413 -14.73 6.45 22.56
CA TYR A 413 -13.32 6.53 22.90
C TYR A 413 -12.82 5.42 23.86
N PRO A 414 -13.38 5.25 25.08
CA PRO A 414 -12.94 4.19 26.01
C PRO A 414 -13.05 2.78 25.41
N PHE A 415 -14.12 2.50 24.66
CA PHE A 415 -14.34 1.19 24.05
C PHE A 415 -13.35 0.89 22.91
N SER A 416 -12.94 1.91 22.15
CA SER A 416 -11.87 1.74 21.14
C SER A 416 -10.52 1.34 21.78
N GLY A 417 -10.26 1.75 23.02
CA GLY A 417 -9.08 1.38 23.80
C GLY A 417 -9.15 -0.04 24.36
N LEU A 418 -10.33 -0.45 24.86
CA LEU A 418 -10.58 -1.77 25.46
C LEU A 418 -10.62 -2.91 24.44
N LEU A 419 -11.21 -2.66 23.26
CA LEU A 419 -11.48 -3.69 22.23
C LEU A 419 -10.52 -3.61 21.03
N GLY A 420 -9.65 -2.59 21.01
CA GLY A 420 -8.71 -2.32 19.94
C GLY A 420 -7.40 -3.12 20.01
N PRO A 421 -6.52 -3.02 18.98
CA PRO A 421 -5.24 -3.72 18.90
C PRO A 421 -4.23 -3.37 20.01
N THR A 422 -4.52 -2.36 20.81
CA THR A 422 -3.53 -1.65 21.64
C THR A 422 -3.07 -2.44 22.87
N TYR A 423 -3.87 -3.37 23.44
CA TYR A 423 -3.57 -4.00 24.74
C TYR A 423 -3.85 -5.51 24.84
N GLY A 424 -3.82 -6.25 23.72
CA GLY A 424 -4.16 -7.69 23.61
C GLY A 424 -3.74 -8.59 24.78
N LEU A 425 -4.74 -9.10 25.52
CA LEU A 425 -4.59 -9.62 26.88
C LEU A 425 -4.57 -11.15 27.05
N PHE A 426 -4.60 -11.96 25.98
CA PHE A 426 -4.61 -13.43 26.14
C PHE A 426 -3.94 -14.18 24.97
N THR A 427 -2.68 -14.67 25.10
CA THR A 427 -2.05 -15.59 24.12
C THR A 427 -0.82 -16.40 24.62
N GLY A 428 -0.67 -17.66 24.18
CA GLY A 428 0.55 -18.52 24.11
C GLY A 428 0.20 -19.92 23.53
N SER A 429 1.04 -20.81 22.96
CA SER A 429 2.42 -20.84 22.40
C SER A 429 2.63 -22.17 21.58
N ASP A 430 3.43 -22.09 20.48
CA ASP A 430 4.41 -23.06 19.90
C ASP A 430 4.13 -24.42 19.15
N LYS A 431 4.87 -24.53 18.00
CA LYS A 431 5.60 -25.66 17.32
C LYS A 431 5.07 -26.41 16.05
N LYS A 432 5.71 -26.08 14.91
CA LYS A 432 6.61 -26.82 13.94
C LYS A 432 6.23 -28.07 13.06
N LEU A 433 6.77 -28.03 11.81
CA LEU A 433 7.20 -29.06 10.80
C LEU A 433 6.20 -29.40 9.62
N GLU A 434 6.52 -29.08 8.34
CA GLU A 434 7.19 -29.84 7.20
C GLU A 434 6.22 -30.85 6.49
N ASP A 435 6.10 -31.08 5.16
CA ASP A 435 6.83 -30.77 3.91
C ASP A 435 5.97 -30.99 2.60
N ASP A 436 6.51 -30.57 1.43
CA ASP A 436 6.35 -30.94 -0.03
C ASP A 436 5.18 -30.52 -0.96
N TYR A 437 5.48 -29.74 -2.05
CA TYR A 437 4.68 -29.52 -3.32
C TYR A 437 5.52 -28.89 -4.50
N PRO A 438 5.01 -28.54 -5.72
CA PRO A 438 5.45 -29.08 -7.03
C PRO A 438 6.22 -28.05 -7.92
N GLU A 439 6.84 -28.53 -8.99
CA GLU A 439 7.76 -27.79 -9.87
C GLU A 439 7.05 -26.80 -10.83
N LEU A 440 7.40 -25.51 -10.77
CA LEU A 440 7.01 -24.45 -11.71
C LEU A 440 8.19 -24.19 -12.69
N ASN A 441 8.08 -24.63 -13.94
CA ASN A 441 9.12 -24.47 -14.97
C ASN A 441 8.87 -23.36 -16.01
N GLU A 442 7.78 -22.58 -15.88
CA GLU A 442 7.47 -21.52 -16.87
C GLU A 442 8.03 -20.16 -16.43
N SER A 443 8.86 -19.56 -17.30
CA SER A 443 9.70 -18.42 -16.98
C SER A 443 9.16 -17.11 -17.55
N ARG A 444 9.20 -16.06 -16.72
CA ARG A 444 8.96 -14.64 -17.11
C ARG A 444 9.83 -14.14 -18.27
N ALA A 445 10.83 -14.91 -18.69
CA ALA A 445 11.73 -14.58 -19.78
C ALA A 445 11.11 -14.75 -21.18
N HIS A 446 10.02 -15.54 -21.33
CA HIS A 446 9.39 -15.79 -22.64
C HIS A 446 9.09 -14.51 -23.41
N ARG A 447 8.46 -13.54 -22.76
CA ARG A 447 8.11 -12.24 -23.36
C ARG A 447 9.32 -11.40 -23.80
N VAL A 448 10.45 -11.48 -23.07
CA VAL A 448 11.69 -10.77 -23.47
C VAL A 448 12.29 -11.43 -24.71
N ILE A 449 12.30 -12.77 -24.75
CA ILE A 449 12.78 -13.52 -25.92
C ILE A 449 11.87 -13.24 -27.11
N TRP A 450 10.55 -13.16 -26.91
CA TRP A 450 9.60 -12.83 -27.96
C TRP A 450 9.84 -11.44 -28.54
N LEU A 451 10.06 -10.45 -27.67
CA LEU A 451 10.45 -9.12 -28.11
C LEU A 451 11.73 -9.15 -28.97
N MET A 452 12.77 -9.85 -28.52
CA MET A 452 14.04 -9.96 -29.25
C MET A 452 13.90 -10.70 -30.59
N GLU A 453 13.09 -11.76 -30.65
CA GLU A 453 12.81 -12.51 -31.89
C GLU A 453 12.08 -11.65 -32.93
N VAL A 454 11.12 -10.82 -32.52
CA VAL A 454 10.42 -9.92 -33.44
C VAL A 454 11.34 -8.79 -33.92
N LEU A 455 12.27 -8.35 -33.06
CA LEU A 455 13.28 -7.34 -33.40
C LEU A 455 14.50 -7.92 -34.15
N ASP A 456 14.49 -9.22 -34.47
CA ASP A 456 15.58 -9.95 -35.14
C ASP A 456 16.95 -9.76 -34.46
N LEU A 457 16.96 -9.83 -33.13
CA LEU A 457 18.18 -9.68 -32.31
C LEU A 457 18.82 -11.03 -32.02
N GLU A 458 20.15 -11.11 -32.11
CA GLU A 458 20.90 -12.29 -31.66
C GLU A 458 20.93 -12.37 -30.11
N TYR A 459 20.65 -13.54 -29.55
CA TYR A 459 20.63 -13.73 -28.10
C TYR A 459 21.09 -15.13 -27.66
N GLU A 460 21.59 -15.21 -26.42
CA GLU A 460 21.87 -16.47 -25.71
C GLU A 460 21.01 -16.56 -24.45
N VAL A 461 20.31 -17.69 -24.26
CA VAL A 461 19.52 -17.94 -23.05
C VAL A 461 20.27 -18.81 -22.05
N LYS A 462 20.47 -18.27 -20.84
CA LYS A 462 20.98 -18.99 -19.67
C LYS A 462 19.83 -19.33 -18.72
N VAL A 463 19.60 -20.64 -18.51
CA VAL A 463 18.48 -21.14 -17.69
C VAL A 463 18.92 -21.36 -16.24
N TYR A 464 18.12 -20.84 -15.30
CA TYR A 464 18.29 -21.04 -13.86
C TYR A 464 17.01 -21.65 -13.27
N LEU A 465 17.08 -22.92 -12.84
CA LEU A 465 15.94 -23.58 -12.20
C LEU A 465 15.79 -23.13 -10.75
N ARG A 466 14.56 -22.79 -10.36
CA ARG A 466 14.20 -22.43 -8.98
C ARG A 466 14.26 -23.63 -8.06
N HIS A 467 14.49 -23.38 -6.78
CA HIS A 467 14.39 -24.41 -5.75
C HIS A 467 12.93 -24.89 -5.64
N PRO A 468 12.65 -26.21 -5.68
CA PRO A 468 11.29 -26.74 -5.72
C PRO A 468 10.45 -26.35 -4.49
N GLN A 469 11.06 -26.31 -3.29
CA GLN A 469 10.36 -26.00 -2.04
C GLN A 469 10.18 -24.49 -1.74
N THR A 470 11.20 -23.66 -2.01
CA THR A 470 11.18 -22.24 -1.61
C THR A 470 10.90 -21.30 -2.78
N TRP A 471 10.88 -21.83 -4.00
CA TRP A 471 10.74 -21.11 -5.26
C TRP A 471 11.78 -20.00 -5.47
N ARG A 472 12.86 -20.03 -4.69
CA ARG A 472 13.96 -19.08 -4.80
C ARG A 472 14.84 -19.44 -5.99
N GLY A 473 15.42 -18.42 -6.62
CA GLY A 473 16.47 -18.63 -7.60
C GLY A 473 17.66 -19.35 -6.97
N PRO A 474 18.43 -20.11 -7.76
CA PRO A 474 19.60 -20.80 -7.26
C PRO A 474 20.71 -19.79 -6.92
N PRO A 475 21.70 -20.13 -6.07
CA PRO A 475 22.77 -19.22 -5.66
C PRO A 475 23.49 -18.54 -6.83
N GLU A 476 23.61 -19.21 -7.97
CA GLU A 476 24.23 -18.67 -9.19
C GLU A 476 23.45 -17.49 -9.78
N LEU A 477 22.13 -17.43 -9.61
CA LEU A 477 21.31 -16.30 -10.07
C LEU A 477 21.63 -15.01 -9.30
N PHE A 478 22.09 -15.11 -8.05
CA PHE A 478 22.53 -13.96 -7.26
C PHE A 478 23.83 -13.34 -7.79
N LYS A 479 24.60 -14.08 -8.61
CA LYS A 479 25.75 -13.53 -9.36
C LYS A 479 25.30 -12.72 -10.58
N ALA A 480 24.15 -13.06 -11.16
CA ALA A 480 23.57 -12.33 -12.29
C ALA A 480 22.85 -11.06 -11.82
N HIS A 481 22.13 -11.12 -10.70
CA HIS A 481 21.46 -9.97 -10.10
C HIS A 481 21.45 -10.04 -8.57
N PRO A 482 21.77 -8.96 -7.83
CA PRO A 482 21.89 -8.98 -6.36
C PRO A 482 20.66 -9.47 -5.60
N LEU A 483 19.46 -9.29 -6.17
CA LEU A 483 18.20 -9.74 -5.59
C LEU A 483 17.75 -11.13 -6.07
N GLY A 484 18.57 -11.82 -6.87
CA GLY A 484 18.24 -13.14 -7.44
C GLY A 484 16.99 -13.11 -8.32
N LYS A 485 16.82 -12.03 -9.10
CA LYS A 485 15.67 -11.80 -9.97
C LYS A 485 15.96 -12.29 -11.39
N ALA A 486 14.90 -12.60 -12.12
CA ALA A 486 14.92 -12.97 -13.53
C ALA A 486 13.60 -12.49 -14.19
N PRO A 487 13.61 -12.14 -15.49
CA PRO A 487 14.76 -12.16 -16.40
C PRO A 487 15.81 -11.08 -16.08
N VAL A 488 17.05 -11.31 -16.53
CA VAL A 488 18.15 -10.33 -16.55
C VAL A 488 18.66 -10.35 -17.98
N LEU A 489 18.68 -9.20 -18.64
CA LEU A 489 19.27 -9.04 -19.96
C LEU A 489 20.70 -8.51 -19.79
N GLU A 490 21.67 -9.18 -20.41
CA GLU A 490 23.04 -8.68 -20.53
C GLU A 490 23.29 -8.35 -22.01
N VAL A 491 23.42 -7.06 -22.33
CA VAL A 491 23.69 -6.56 -23.67
C VAL A 491 25.20 -6.49 -23.86
N ILE A 492 25.71 -7.19 -24.87
CA ILE A 492 27.12 -7.18 -25.25
C ILE A 492 27.26 -6.32 -26.50
N PHE A 493 27.89 -5.16 -26.38
CA PHE A 493 28.02 -4.24 -27.50
C PHE A 493 29.15 -4.68 -28.44
N GLY A 494 28.86 -4.69 -29.75
CA GLY A 494 29.83 -5.08 -30.79
C GLY A 494 31.00 -4.11 -30.95
N ASP A 495 30.89 -2.89 -30.42
CA ASP A 495 31.94 -1.87 -30.41
C ASP A 495 32.97 -2.08 -29.30
N GLY A 496 32.78 -3.09 -28.44
CA GLY A 496 33.65 -3.38 -27.30
C GLY A 496 33.36 -2.53 -26.05
N SER A 497 32.28 -1.73 -26.04
CA SER A 497 31.81 -1.02 -24.86
C SER A 497 31.46 -2.01 -23.72
N PRO A 498 31.58 -1.58 -22.44
CA PRO A 498 31.26 -2.44 -21.30
C PRO A 498 29.85 -3.03 -21.41
N PRO A 499 29.65 -4.33 -21.09
CA PRO A 499 28.33 -4.95 -21.14
C PRO A 499 27.33 -4.25 -20.20
N LEU A 500 26.11 -4.05 -20.69
CA LEU A 500 25.02 -3.47 -19.91
C LEU A 500 24.14 -4.57 -19.33
N LYS A 501 23.83 -4.49 -18.03
CA LYS A 501 22.94 -5.45 -17.34
C LYS A 501 21.65 -4.77 -16.92
N LEU A 502 20.54 -5.26 -17.46
CA LEU A 502 19.21 -4.76 -17.19
C LEU A 502 18.38 -5.81 -16.44
N ALA A 503 17.67 -5.36 -15.42
CA ALA A 503 16.71 -6.13 -14.65
C ALA A 503 15.41 -5.32 -14.52
N GLU A 504 14.31 -6.02 -14.22
CA GLU A 504 12.93 -5.55 -14.42
C GLU A 504 12.51 -5.61 -15.90
N THR A 505 11.34 -6.21 -16.17
CA THR A 505 10.97 -6.53 -17.55
C THR A 505 10.50 -5.30 -18.32
N GLY A 506 9.80 -4.38 -17.66
CA GLY A 506 9.39 -3.11 -18.26
C GLY A 506 10.59 -2.29 -18.71
N LEU A 507 11.64 -2.20 -17.88
CA LEU A 507 12.90 -1.56 -18.26
C LEU A 507 13.54 -2.24 -19.48
N ILE A 508 13.64 -3.57 -19.47
CA ILE A 508 14.20 -4.33 -20.61
C ILE A 508 13.42 -4.01 -21.89
N PHE A 509 12.09 -3.98 -21.82
CA PHE A 509 11.24 -3.64 -22.96
C PHE A 509 11.48 -2.21 -23.43
N GLN A 510 11.43 -1.23 -22.53
CA GLN A 510 11.70 0.17 -22.86
C GLN A 510 13.08 0.34 -23.52
N TYR A 511 14.12 -0.30 -22.97
CA TYR A 511 15.46 -0.24 -23.53
C TYR A 511 15.51 -0.84 -24.94
N LEU A 512 14.97 -2.05 -25.13
CA LEU A 512 14.99 -2.72 -26.43
C LEU A 512 14.20 -1.96 -27.49
N LEU A 513 13.01 -1.45 -27.14
CA LEU A 513 12.19 -0.66 -28.06
C LEU A 513 12.87 0.67 -28.42
N ASN A 514 13.44 1.37 -27.45
CA ASN A 514 14.07 2.68 -27.72
C ASN A 514 15.36 2.57 -28.54
N ASN A 515 16.09 1.46 -28.40
CA ASN A 515 17.42 1.32 -29.02
C ASN A 515 17.45 0.40 -30.26
N TYR A 516 16.47 -0.48 -30.45
CA TYR A 516 16.50 -1.48 -31.53
C TYR A 516 15.21 -1.55 -32.37
N ASP A 517 14.08 -0.99 -31.94
CA ASP A 517 12.83 -0.97 -32.72
C ASP A 517 12.80 0.19 -33.73
N HIS A 518 13.84 0.30 -34.57
CA HIS A 518 14.00 1.42 -35.51
C HIS A 518 12.89 1.47 -36.58
N GLU A 519 12.34 0.31 -36.94
CA GLU A 519 11.27 0.18 -37.93
C GLU A 519 9.87 0.30 -37.32
N ASN A 520 9.77 0.57 -36.00
CA ASN A 520 8.50 0.67 -35.29
C ASN A 520 7.66 -0.61 -35.49
N LEU A 521 8.28 -1.79 -35.38
CA LEU A 521 7.62 -3.09 -35.49
C LEU A 521 6.65 -3.30 -34.33
N LEU A 522 7.03 -2.86 -33.13
CA LEU A 522 6.27 -3.07 -31.89
C LEU A 522 5.89 -1.78 -31.17
N THR A 523 6.51 -0.67 -31.54
CA THR A 523 6.19 0.68 -31.10
C THR A 523 5.29 1.36 -32.12
N PRO A 524 4.09 1.83 -31.75
CA PRO A 524 3.27 2.63 -32.64
C PRO A 524 3.91 3.99 -32.98
N THR A 525 3.67 4.47 -34.20
CA THR A 525 4.13 5.80 -34.63
C THR A 525 3.25 6.93 -34.11
N ASP A 526 1.97 6.66 -33.81
CA ASP A 526 1.08 7.63 -33.18
C ASP A 526 1.51 7.88 -31.72
N PRO A 527 1.77 9.14 -31.31
CA PRO A 527 2.24 9.44 -29.96
C PRO A 527 1.28 9.01 -28.84
N ARG A 528 -0.04 8.95 -29.09
CA ARG A 528 -1.03 8.54 -28.08
C ARG A 528 -1.04 7.03 -27.93
N GLU A 529 -0.89 6.31 -29.02
CA GLU A 529 -0.71 4.85 -28.98
C GLU A 529 0.61 4.46 -28.33
N LYS A 530 1.70 5.17 -28.60
CA LYS A 530 2.98 4.98 -27.88
C LYS A 530 2.81 5.18 -26.37
N LEU A 531 2.08 6.22 -25.96
CA LEU A 531 1.76 6.46 -24.55
C LEU A 531 0.97 5.28 -23.93
N LYS A 532 0.04 4.68 -24.68
CA LYS A 532 -0.70 3.49 -24.22
C LYS A 532 0.20 2.26 -24.10
N VAL A 533 1.18 2.08 -25.00
CA VAL A 533 2.16 1.00 -24.86
C VAL A 533 2.96 1.18 -23.57
N ASP A 534 3.51 2.37 -23.35
CA ASP A 534 4.26 2.71 -22.13
C ASP A 534 3.40 2.48 -20.86
N TYR A 535 2.12 2.87 -20.89
CA TYR A 535 1.16 2.57 -19.82
C TYR A 535 1.07 1.06 -19.53
N TYR A 536 0.92 0.21 -20.55
CA TYR A 536 0.80 -1.23 -20.35
C TYR A 536 2.10 -1.88 -19.83
N LEU A 537 3.27 -1.33 -20.16
CA LEU A 537 4.55 -1.76 -19.58
C LEU A 537 4.56 -1.56 -18.06
N HIS A 538 4.17 -0.37 -17.60
CA HIS A 538 4.07 -0.05 -16.16
C HIS A 538 2.92 -0.81 -15.48
N TYR A 539 1.74 -0.87 -16.10
CA TYR A 539 0.54 -1.54 -15.56
C TYR A 539 0.78 -3.03 -15.30
N ALA A 540 1.44 -3.71 -16.25
CA ALA A 540 1.73 -5.13 -16.12
C ALA A 540 2.62 -5.44 -14.90
N GLU A 541 3.54 -4.55 -14.54
CA GLU A 541 4.45 -4.74 -13.39
C GLU A 541 3.88 -4.18 -12.08
N GLY A 542 3.44 -2.92 -12.10
CA GLY A 542 3.00 -2.19 -10.91
C GLY A 542 1.62 -2.58 -10.41
N THR A 543 0.72 -3.01 -11.30
CA THR A 543 -0.67 -3.37 -10.95
C THR A 543 -0.90 -4.89 -11.03
N LEU A 544 -0.66 -5.52 -12.17
CA LEU A 544 -1.15 -6.88 -12.43
C LEU A 544 -0.27 -7.99 -11.82
N GLN A 545 1.05 -7.96 -12.05
CA GLN A 545 1.95 -9.00 -11.56
C GLN A 545 1.99 -9.10 -10.03
N GLY A 546 2.02 -7.96 -9.33
CA GLY A 546 1.99 -7.94 -7.86
C GLY A 546 0.74 -8.62 -7.30
N LEU A 547 -0.42 -8.34 -7.90
CA LEU A 547 -1.70 -8.95 -7.54
C LEU A 547 -1.68 -10.48 -7.73
N LEU A 548 -1.24 -10.95 -8.91
CA LEU A 548 -1.21 -12.38 -9.24
C LEU A 548 -0.25 -13.16 -8.34
N ILE A 549 0.93 -12.60 -8.05
CA ILE A 549 1.90 -13.18 -7.12
C ILE A 549 1.28 -13.29 -5.72
N THR A 550 0.57 -12.27 -5.25
CA THR A 550 -0.08 -12.32 -3.93
C THR A 550 -1.19 -13.36 -3.89
N LEU A 551 -2.02 -13.46 -4.93
CA LEU A 551 -3.05 -14.50 -5.03
C LEU A 551 -2.43 -15.90 -4.98
N LEU A 552 -1.32 -16.12 -5.69
CA LEU A 552 -0.55 -17.36 -5.65
C LEU A 552 0.05 -17.65 -4.26
N ILE A 553 0.58 -16.64 -3.57
CA ILE A 553 1.08 -16.80 -2.19
C ILE A 553 -0.06 -17.16 -1.24
N ASN A 554 -1.22 -16.53 -1.40
CA ASN A 554 -2.39 -16.80 -0.57
C ASN A 554 -2.96 -18.20 -0.82
N SER A 555 -2.86 -18.74 -2.04
CA SER A 555 -3.32 -20.09 -2.37
C SER A 555 -2.48 -21.17 -1.69
N VAL A 556 -1.17 -20.91 -1.53
CA VAL A 556 -0.26 -21.80 -0.79
C VAL A 556 -0.33 -21.60 0.74
N ALA A 557 -1.09 -20.62 1.25
CA ALA A 557 -1.20 -20.34 2.69
C ALA A 557 -1.66 -21.53 3.53
N LYS A 558 -2.56 -22.37 2.99
CA LYS A 558 -3.01 -23.61 3.65
C LYS A 558 -1.87 -24.60 3.92
N LYS A 559 -0.79 -24.54 3.11
CA LYS A 559 0.36 -25.45 3.17
C LYS A 559 1.41 -24.99 4.19
N ILE A 560 1.48 -23.68 4.45
CA ILE A 560 2.37 -23.09 5.47
C ILE A 560 1.66 -22.89 6.82
N ALA A 561 0.35 -23.12 6.87
CA ALA A 561 -0.42 -23.06 8.11
C ALA A 561 -0.08 -24.25 9.04
N PRO A 562 -0.05 -24.05 10.37
CA PRO A 562 0.22 -25.14 11.32
C PRO A 562 -0.75 -26.33 11.16
N PHE A 563 -0.26 -27.53 11.47
CA PHE A 563 -1.06 -28.75 11.41
C PHE A 563 -2.36 -28.62 12.22
N GLY A 564 -3.48 -29.02 11.62
CA GLY A 564 -4.83 -28.88 12.22
C GLY A 564 -5.53 -27.56 11.89
N PHE A 565 -4.83 -26.58 11.30
CA PHE A 565 -5.39 -25.27 10.94
C PHE A 565 -5.50 -25.04 9.42
N GLN A 566 -5.19 -26.02 8.57
CA GLN A 566 -5.18 -25.84 7.11
C GLN A 566 -6.56 -25.45 6.54
N THR A 567 -7.63 -26.07 7.04
CA THR A 567 -9.01 -25.73 6.65
C THR A 567 -9.37 -24.30 7.04
N LEU A 568 -8.91 -23.85 8.22
CA LEU A 568 -9.13 -22.49 8.69
C LEU A 568 -8.26 -21.47 7.93
N ALA A 569 -6.99 -21.77 7.66
CA ALA A 569 -6.14 -20.94 6.81
C ALA A 569 -6.74 -20.76 5.43
N LYS A 570 -7.27 -21.83 4.83
CA LYS A 570 -8.03 -21.76 3.58
C LYS A 570 -9.26 -20.84 3.69
N LEU A 571 -9.98 -20.88 4.82
CA LEU A 571 -11.13 -19.99 5.07
C LEU A 571 -10.69 -18.52 5.21
N VAL A 572 -9.62 -18.26 5.97
CA VAL A 572 -9.08 -16.92 6.23
C VAL A 572 -8.52 -16.30 4.96
N THR A 573 -7.71 -17.02 4.19
CA THR A 573 -7.18 -16.49 2.93
C THR A 573 -8.26 -16.35 1.87
N ARG A 574 -9.29 -17.21 1.87
CA ARG A 574 -10.48 -17.00 1.03
C ARG A 574 -11.24 -15.73 1.43
N GLY A 575 -11.41 -15.47 2.73
CA GLY A 575 -11.99 -14.21 3.23
C GLY A 575 -11.19 -12.98 2.83
N LEU A 576 -9.85 -13.05 2.94
CA LEU A 576 -8.93 -12.00 2.51
C LEU A 576 -8.99 -11.75 1.00
N ASN A 577 -8.96 -12.82 0.20
CA ASN A 577 -9.08 -12.74 -1.24
C ASN A 577 -10.43 -12.10 -1.60
N ASN A 578 -11.55 -12.61 -1.06
CA ASN A 578 -12.88 -12.03 -1.30
C ASN A 578 -12.99 -10.56 -0.87
N GLY A 579 -12.28 -10.16 0.19
CA GLY A 579 -12.34 -8.80 0.74
C GLY A 579 -11.48 -7.77 0.03
N TYR A 580 -10.47 -8.17 -0.76
CA TYR A 580 -9.59 -7.22 -1.47
C TYR A 580 -9.10 -7.79 -2.81
N TYR A 581 -8.30 -8.86 -2.79
CA TYR A 581 -7.58 -9.32 -3.99
C TYR A 581 -8.48 -9.83 -5.12
N LEU A 582 -9.63 -10.43 -4.80
CA LEU A 582 -10.58 -10.92 -5.79
C LEU A 582 -11.30 -9.75 -6.47
N HIS A 583 -11.63 -8.70 -5.71
CA HIS A 583 -12.18 -7.48 -6.28
C HIS A 583 -11.16 -6.80 -7.21
N GLU A 584 -9.90 -6.67 -6.78
CA GLU A 584 -8.81 -6.16 -7.62
C GLU A 584 -8.57 -7.01 -8.87
N TRP A 585 -8.76 -8.33 -8.77
CA TRP A 585 -8.67 -9.25 -9.90
C TRP A 585 -9.78 -9.00 -10.91
N TYR A 586 -11.06 -8.98 -10.48
CA TYR A 586 -12.18 -8.67 -11.36
C TYR A 586 -12.03 -7.30 -12.01
N LEU A 587 -11.69 -6.26 -11.22
CA LEU A 587 -11.42 -4.93 -11.76
C LEU A 587 -10.34 -4.95 -12.85
N SER A 588 -9.28 -5.74 -12.68
CA SER A 588 -8.18 -5.81 -13.64
C SER A 588 -8.57 -6.57 -14.91
N VAL A 589 -9.24 -7.71 -14.79
CA VAL A 589 -9.65 -8.53 -15.94
C VAL A 589 -10.80 -7.84 -16.71
N ASP A 590 -11.78 -7.29 -16.01
CA ASP A 590 -12.88 -6.54 -16.61
C ASP A 590 -12.36 -5.27 -17.33
N PHE A 591 -11.35 -4.60 -16.76
CA PHE A 591 -10.68 -3.48 -17.42
C PHE A 591 -10.05 -3.92 -18.74
N LEU A 592 -9.21 -4.96 -18.74
CA LEU A 592 -8.53 -5.45 -19.94
C LEU A 592 -9.52 -5.94 -21.01
N GLU A 593 -10.57 -6.65 -20.61
CA GLU A 593 -11.69 -7.04 -21.48
C GLU A 593 -12.34 -5.82 -22.13
N SER A 594 -12.60 -4.78 -21.32
CA SER A 594 -13.21 -3.54 -21.80
C SER A 594 -12.30 -2.79 -22.78
N GLU A 595 -10.98 -2.81 -22.57
CA GLU A 595 -10.01 -2.14 -23.44
C GLU A 595 -9.91 -2.86 -24.79
N LEU A 596 -9.83 -4.19 -24.81
CA LEU A 596 -9.87 -4.97 -26.05
C LEU A 596 -11.18 -4.76 -26.80
N LYS A 597 -12.31 -4.74 -26.08
CA LYS A 597 -13.63 -4.47 -26.66
C LYS A 597 -13.71 -3.06 -27.27
N LYS A 598 -13.21 -2.04 -26.58
CA LYS A 598 -13.21 -0.64 -27.05
C LYS A 598 -12.32 -0.48 -28.27
N ASN A 599 -11.15 -1.13 -28.29
CA ASN A 599 -10.23 -1.05 -29.41
C ASN A 599 -10.77 -1.80 -30.64
N GLY A 600 -11.37 -2.97 -30.44
CA GLY A 600 -12.11 -3.71 -31.47
C GLY A 600 -11.26 -4.38 -32.55
N THR A 601 -9.94 -4.20 -32.54
CA THR A 601 -9.00 -4.80 -33.51
C THR A 601 -8.52 -6.20 -33.10
N GLY A 602 -8.72 -6.56 -31.82
CA GLY A 602 -8.17 -7.77 -31.23
C GLY A 602 -6.76 -7.62 -30.65
N TYR A 603 -6.20 -6.41 -30.63
CA TYR A 603 -4.96 -6.05 -29.92
C TYR A 603 -5.23 -4.98 -28.85
N PHE A 604 -4.35 -4.82 -27.87
CA PHE A 604 -4.52 -3.81 -26.81
C PHE A 604 -4.27 -2.38 -27.29
N VAL A 605 -3.39 -2.20 -28.27
CA VAL A 605 -3.04 -0.88 -28.84
C VAL A 605 -2.97 -0.99 -30.35
N GLY A 606 -3.64 -0.05 -31.05
CA GLY A 606 -3.65 -0.03 -32.51
C GLY A 606 -4.35 -1.25 -33.12
N ASP A 607 -3.93 -1.65 -34.32
CA ASP A 607 -4.54 -2.73 -35.11
C ASP A 607 -3.62 -3.93 -35.38
N ARG A 608 -2.45 -3.96 -34.74
CA ARG A 608 -1.43 -5.02 -34.88
C ARG A 608 -0.79 -5.35 -33.54
N LEU A 609 0.03 -6.41 -33.52
CA LEU A 609 0.83 -6.79 -32.35
C LEU A 609 1.76 -5.63 -31.95
N THR A 610 1.73 -5.27 -30.67
CA THR A 610 2.62 -4.26 -30.08
C THR A 610 3.35 -4.82 -28.87
N ALA A 611 4.31 -4.06 -28.34
CA ALA A 611 4.97 -4.41 -27.09
C ALA A 611 4.01 -4.54 -25.89
N ALA A 612 2.85 -3.87 -25.91
CA ALA A 612 1.81 -4.03 -24.89
C ALA A 612 1.27 -5.47 -24.86
N ASP A 613 0.98 -6.05 -26.03
CA ASP A 613 0.48 -7.41 -26.17
C ASP A 613 1.53 -8.42 -25.69
N ILE A 614 2.79 -8.26 -26.13
CA ILE A 614 3.90 -9.13 -25.70
C ILE A 614 4.11 -9.02 -24.18
N MET A 615 4.03 -7.82 -23.60
CA MET A 615 4.21 -7.62 -22.16
C MET A 615 3.09 -8.29 -21.33
N LEU A 616 1.85 -8.20 -21.81
CA LEU A 616 0.66 -8.75 -21.17
C LEU A 616 0.50 -10.27 -21.36
N SER A 617 1.18 -10.88 -22.34
CA SER A 617 1.15 -12.34 -22.59
C SER A 617 1.42 -13.16 -21.31
N PHE A 618 2.45 -12.80 -20.54
CA PHE A 618 2.77 -13.51 -19.30
C PHE A 618 1.69 -13.35 -18.21
N PRO A 619 1.37 -12.14 -17.72
CA PRO A 619 0.40 -12.01 -16.63
C PRO A 619 -1.04 -12.35 -17.02
N VAL A 620 -1.42 -12.26 -18.30
CA VAL A 620 -2.79 -12.54 -18.76
C VAL A 620 -2.91 -13.94 -19.35
N TYR A 621 -2.18 -14.25 -20.42
CA TYR A 621 -2.31 -15.56 -21.06
C TYR A 621 -1.75 -16.67 -20.16
N GLU A 622 -0.45 -16.67 -19.85
CA GLU A 622 0.19 -17.78 -19.11
C GLU A 622 -0.35 -17.93 -17.68
N ASN A 623 -0.51 -16.82 -16.94
CA ASN A 623 -0.94 -16.91 -15.54
C ASN A 623 -2.44 -17.01 -15.32
N ILE A 624 -3.28 -16.59 -16.29
CA ILE A 624 -4.74 -16.60 -16.12
C ILE A 624 -5.40 -17.61 -17.07
N PHE A 625 -5.23 -17.48 -18.37
CA PHE A 625 -5.98 -18.28 -19.35
C PHE A 625 -5.38 -19.67 -19.62
N ASP A 626 -4.06 -19.83 -19.51
CA ASP A 626 -3.36 -21.12 -19.68
C ASP A 626 -3.10 -21.84 -18.35
N ASN A 627 -3.58 -21.27 -17.23
CA ASN A 627 -3.48 -21.85 -15.90
C ASN A 627 -4.84 -21.98 -15.20
N PRO A 628 -5.81 -22.69 -15.78
CA PRO A 628 -7.16 -22.81 -15.21
C PRO A 628 -7.14 -23.48 -13.82
N GLY A 629 -6.20 -24.39 -13.57
CA GLY A 629 -6.02 -25.02 -12.26
C GLY A 629 -5.57 -24.03 -11.18
N GLY A 630 -4.54 -23.22 -11.48
CA GLY A 630 -4.03 -22.20 -10.58
C GLY A 630 -5.05 -21.08 -10.33
N ILE A 631 -5.78 -20.65 -11.37
CA ILE A 631 -6.86 -19.67 -11.23
C ILE A 631 -8.00 -20.22 -10.37
N LYS A 632 -8.45 -21.45 -10.61
CA LYS A 632 -9.45 -22.09 -9.75
C LYS A 632 -8.98 -22.14 -8.29
N GLU A 633 -7.70 -22.39 -8.04
CA GLU A 633 -7.15 -22.39 -6.69
C GLU A 633 -7.09 -20.98 -6.06
N CYS A 634 -6.74 -19.96 -6.84
CA CYS A 634 -6.50 -18.60 -6.37
C CYS A 634 -7.77 -17.76 -6.21
N VAL A 635 -8.67 -17.82 -7.19
CA VAL A 635 -9.87 -16.95 -7.28
C VAL A 635 -11.17 -17.73 -7.21
N GLY A 636 -11.14 -19.08 -7.25
CA GLY A 636 -12.32 -19.92 -7.06
C GLY A 636 -13.26 -20.02 -8.26
N ILE A 637 -12.88 -19.43 -9.40
CA ILE A 637 -13.62 -19.52 -10.67
C ILE A 637 -13.37 -20.90 -11.28
N SER A 638 -14.44 -21.55 -11.73
CA SER A 638 -14.38 -22.86 -12.41
C SER A 638 -15.03 -22.84 -13.79
N GLU A 639 -15.68 -21.73 -14.11
CA GLU A 639 -16.25 -21.37 -15.38
C GLU A 639 -15.16 -21.21 -16.44
N ASP A 640 -15.54 -21.44 -17.69
CA ASP A 640 -14.67 -21.27 -18.83
C ASP A 640 -14.36 -19.78 -19.05
N LEU A 641 -13.13 -19.37 -18.74
CA LEU A 641 -12.69 -17.98 -18.86
C LEU A 641 -12.81 -17.44 -20.29
N TYR A 642 -12.63 -18.29 -21.30
CA TYR A 642 -12.78 -17.90 -22.70
C TYR A 642 -14.22 -17.54 -23.06
N LYS A 643 -15.20 -18.03 -22.28
CA LYS A 643 -16.62 -17.67 -22.43
C LYS A 643 -17.00 -16.46 -21.59
N LEU A 644 -16.42 -16.33 -20.38
CA LEU A 644 -16.67 -15.19 -19.50
C LEU A 644 -16.09 -13.89 -20.07
N TYR A 645 -14.90 -14.00 -20.68
CA TYR A 645 -14.13 -12.88 -21.22
C TYR A 645 -13.81 -13.14 -22.70
N PRO A 646 -14.79 -13.05 -23.60
CA PRO A 646 -14.62 -13.44 -25.00
C PRO A 646 -13.59 -12.58 -25.76
N TYR A 647 -13.41 -11.30 -25.44
CA TYR A 647 -12.43 -10.45 -26.13
C TYR A 647 -11.00 -10.82 -25.70
N LEU A 648 -10.76 -11.00 -24.40
CA LEU A 648 -9.52 -11.53 -23.86
C LEU A 648 -9.25 -12.95 -24.34
N GLY A 649 -10.27 -13.81 -24.35
CA GLY A 649 -10.15 -15.17 -24.87
C GLY A 649 -9.74 -15.19 -26.34
N GLY A 650 -10.33 -14.32 -27.16
CA GLY A 650 -9.93 -14.13 -28.56
C GLY A 650 -8.49 -13.62 -28.70
N TRP A 651 -8.07 -12.67 -27.88
CA TRP A 651 -6.68 -12.19 -27.83
C TRP A 651 -5.72 -13.31 -27.37
N CYS A 652 -6.06 -14.07 -26.33
CA CYS A 652 -5.27 -15.20 -25.84
C CYS A 652 -5.07 -16.28 -26.91
N CYS A 653 -6.11 -16.59 -27.70
CA CYS A 653 -5.97 -17.49 -28.85
C CYS A 653 -4.95 -16.95 -29.87
N ARG A 654 -4.96 -15.65 -30.17
CA ARG A 654 -3.95 -15.05 -31.07
C ARG A 654 -2.54 -15.16 -30.53
N ILE A 655 -2.35 -14.95 -29.22
CA ILE A 655 -1.05 -15.09 -28.56
C ILE A 655 -0.57 -16.54 -28.61
N ARG A 656 -1.42 -17.49 -28.22
CA ARG A 656 -1.12 -18.93 -28.25
C ARG A 656 -0.73 -19.40 -29.64
N ASP A 657 -1.43 -18.91 -30.66
CA ASP A 657 -1.27 -19.35 -32.05
C ASP A 657 -0.21 -18.53 -32.81
N ASP A 658 0.44 -17.56 -32.15
CA ASP A 658 1.51 -16.76 -32.76
C ASP A 658 2.74 -17.66 -33.06
N PRO A 659 3.22 -17.71 -34.32
CA PRO A 659 4.31 -18.61 -34.70
C PRO A 659 5.61 -18.37 -33.94
N VAL A 660 5.90 -17.12 -33.59
CA VAL A 660 7.12 -16.76 -32.84
C VAL A 660 6.97 -17.21 -31.39
N TYR A 661 5.81 -16.99 -30.77
CA TYR A 661 5.53 -17.47 -29.42
C TYR A 661 5.66 -19.01 -29.31
N VAL A 662 5.07 -19.75 -30.25
CA VAL A 662 5.16 -21.22 -30.31
C VAL A 662 6.61 -21.69 -30.47
N LYS A 663 7.38 -21.05 -31.35
CA LYS A 663 8.80 -21.35 -31.56
C LYS A 663 9.59 -21.19 -30.25
N ILE A 664 9.32 -20.14 -29.48
CA ILE A 664 10.01 -19.84 -28.23
C ILE A 664 9.68 -20.88 -27.15
N GLY A 665 8.41 -21.30 -27.03
CA GLY A 665 8.01 -22.35 -26.10
C GLY A 665 8.79 -23.65 -26.34
N ALA A 666 8.85 -24.11 -27.59
CA ALA A 666 9.61 -25.29 -27.96
C ALA A 666 11.12 -25.16 -27.66
N MET A 667 11.71 -24.00 -27.95
CA MET A 667 13.13 -23.72 -27.67
C MET A 667 13.43 -23.73 -26.16
N MET A 668 12.53 -23.17 -25.34
CA MET A 668 12.71 -23.12 -23.89
C MET A 668 12.56 -24.50 -23.24
N ASP A 669 11.61 -25.31 -23.68
CA ASP A 669 11.46 -26.71 -23.23
C ASP A 669 12.73 -27.51 -23.50
N GLU A 670 13.31 -27.38 -24.70
CA GLU A 670 14.57 -28.03 -25.04
C GLU A 670 15.70 -27.58 -24.12
N LYS A 671 15.85 -26.27 -23.87
CA LYS A 671 16.90 -25.75 -22.98
C LYS A 671 16.74 -26.20 -21.53
N VAL A 672 15.51 -26.28 -21.01
CA VAL A 672 15.24 -26.79 -19.66
C VAL A 672 15.66 -28.26 -19.56
N GLU A 673 15.33 -29.07 -20.56
CA GLU A 673 15.68 -30.49 -20.59
C GLU A 673 17.20 -30.70 -20.70
N GLN A 674 17.87 -29.94 -21.58
CA GLN A 674 19.34 -29.94 -21.66
C GLN A 674 19.99 -29.58 -20.31
N TYR A 675 19.46 -28.58 -19.61
CA TYR A 675 19.96 -28.18 -18.28
C TYR A 675 19.79 -29.31 -17.24
N LYS A 676 18.61 -29.96 -17.20
CA LYS A 676 18.34 -31.09 -16.31
C LYS A 676 19.32 -32.23 -16.55
N GLN A 677 19.59 -32.57 -17.81
CA GLN A 677 20.55 -33.63 -18.18
C GLN A 677 21.99 -33.29 -17.77
N GLN A 678 22.42 -32.04 -17.96
CA GLN A 678 23.76 -31.58 -17.54
C GLN A 678 23.97 -31.65 -16.02
N LYS A 679 22.96 -31.27 -15.22
CA LYS A 679 23.02 -31.41 -13.75
C LYS A 679 22.94 -32.85 -13.28
N GLY A 680 22.11 -33.69 -13.92
CA GLY A 680 22.04 -35.12 -13.64
C GLY A 680 23.41 -35.82 -13.80
N ARG A 681 24.12 -35.53 -14.90
CA ARG A 681 25.47 -36.06 -15.17
C ARG A 681 26.56 -35.57 -14.20
N ARG A 682 26.38 -34.41 -13.56
CA ARG A 682 27.30 -33.87 -12.54
C ARG A 682 27.07 -34.45 -11.14
N ARG A 683 25.92 -35.07 -10.87
CA ARG A 683 25.63 -35.78 -9.61
C ARG A 683 26.04 -37.26 -9.64
N SER A 684 26.27 -37.82 -10.83
CA SER A 684 26.72 -39.21 -11.04
C SER A 684 28.23 -39.37 -11.20
N LYS A 685 28.99 -38.27 -11.10
CA LYS A 685 30.45 -38.22 -10.97
C LYS A 685 30.77 -37.68 -9.59
#